data_AF-A0AAD8NZ99-F1
#
_entry.id   AF-A0AAD8NZ99-F1
#
_cell.length_a   1.000
_cell.length_b   1.000
_cell.length_c   1.000
_cell.angle_alpha   90.00
_cell.angle_beta   90.00
_cell.angle_gamma   90.00
#
_symmetry.space_group_name_H-M   'P 1'
#
loop_
_entity.id
_entity.type
_entity.pdbx_description
1 polymer ?
#
loop_
_entity_poly.entity_id
_entity_poly.type
_entity_poly.pdbx_seq_one_letter_code
_entity_poly.pdbx_strand_id
1 'polypeptide(L)'
;MKMMIKMLVVVILCLFCDNIVVGKECTNIPTQLSSHSLRQQFMNNNTWKEQMLLSHNHNHLTPTDESTWANLLPRRVMKQEDEYGWMMLYRQIKNQGTKSQVNDGFLNEVCLCDVRLDPGSIHGQAQQTNLEYLLMFDVDRLVWSFRKTAGLPTAGVAYGGWETPDQELRGHFVGHYLSATALMWASTGHKILNEKMTQLVSALGECQEKMNTGYLSAFPTEFFDRVEASQRVWAPYYTIHKIMAGLLDQYVLAGNNQALQMVTKMANYFCQRVKNVINMYTIERHWQSLNEEYGGMNDVMYRMYTITGDTNHLLMANLFDKPCFLGPLAIKADELSGFHSNTHIPIVIGSQMRYEVTGDPIYKEIGMFFMDVINSSHMYATGGTSLGEFWTDPKRLATTLEMENEESCTTYNMLKVSRILFRWTKEMAYADYYERALTNGVLGIQRGKEPGIMIYMLPLGPGMSKATGYHRWGTPFDSFWCCYGTGIESFSKLGDSIYFEEAGKDPGLYIIQYISSSVNWKLGHIFIDHKVMPVVSWDSRLRVTTTISSKKEGLSSTLHFRIPFWTTLNAKATLNGQGVPIASTGMFVSVTKIWSSSDVITLELPITLRMEAIQDDRSDYASLQAILYGPYLLVGLTTGYSDLKPSSGSLSDWIIPVPSYYNSQLISLSQETGNSTFALAHTTKSLIMINFPGPGTSDSVFSTFRIISADSKTSVSSYNDAIGKNIMLEPYNNPGMLIVQQGKEQELGISGSSDQQNATFRLVGGAEGMVRLESVSQMGCFVHSLNGTVTLRCNRGEPDSRFVAATSFMANNGISSYHPISFVAKGLNTNFLLQPLFSLRDEQYTVYFNILS
;
A
#
# COMPACT_ATOMS: atom_id res chain seq x y z
N MET A 1 -65.90 -23.05 -13.71
CA MET A 1 -65.10 -22.89 -14.96
C MET A 1 -64.30 -21.58 -15.02
N LYS A 2 -64.89 -20.39 -14.76
CA LYS A 2 -64.15 -19.11 -14.77
C LYS A 2 -63.07 -18.95 -13.68
N MET A 3 -63.18 -19.65 -12.56
CA MET A 3 -62.19 -19.60 -11.47
C MET A 3 -60.96 -20.49 -11.71
N MET A 4 -61.15 -21.66 -12.35
CA MET A 4 -60.04 -22.53 -12.77
C MET A 4 -59.21 -21.89 -13.88
N ILE A 5 -59.83 -21.16 -14.82
CA ILE A 5 -59.11 -20.47 -15.90
C ILE A 5 -58.25 -19.33 -15.33
N LYS A 6 -58.75 -18.59 -14.32
CA LYS A 6 -57.94 -17.56 -13.64
C LYS A 6 -56.77 -18.14 -12.86
N MET A 7 -56.96 -19.29 -12.21
CA MET A 7 -55.87 -19.95 -11.46
C MET A 7 -54.82 -20.56 -12.41
N LEU A 8 -55.24 -21.11 -13.55
CA LEU A 8 -54.32 -21.60 -14.58
C LEU A 8 -53.50 -20.47 -15.22
N VAL A 9 -54.12 -19.30 -15.45
CA VAL A 9 -53.43 -18.11 -15.99
C VAL A 9 -52.42 -17.56 -14.99
N VAL A 10 -52.73 -17.56 -13.68
CA VAL A 10 -51.78 -17.13 -12.63
C VAL A 10 -50.64 -18.12 -12.47
N VAL A 11 -50.90 -19.44 -12.54
CA VAL A 11 -49.83 -20.45 -12.48
C VAL A 11 -48.95 -20.42 -13.73
N ILE A 12 -49.52 -20.18 -14.91
CA ILE A 12 -48.74 -20.00 -16.15
C ILE A 12 -47.92 -18.69 -16.09
N LEU A 13 -48.48 -17.58 -15.57
CA LEU A 13 -47.72 -16.35 -15.35
C LEU A 13 -46.60 -16.53 -14.33
N CYS A 14 -46.79 -17.29 -13.25
CA CYS A 14 -45.73 -17.61 -12.30
C CYS A 14 -44.65 -18.52 -12.92
N LEU A 15 -45.02 -19.49 -13.76
CA LEU A 15 -44.07 -20.37 -14.47
C LEU A 15 -43.28 -19.64 -15.58
N PHE A 16 -43.78 -18.51 -16.10
CA PHE A 16 -43.03 -17.62 -16.99
C PHE A 16 -42.24 -16.51 -16.26
N CYS A 17 -42.47 -16.34 -14.94
CA CYS A 17 -41.68 -15.46 -14.08
C CYS A 17 -40.49 -16.16 -13.41
N ASP A 18 -40.32 -17.47 -13.60
CA ASP A 18 -39.14 -18.24 -13.18
C ASP A 18 -37.98 -18.19 -14.20
N ASN A 19 -38.05 -17.29 -15.19
CA ASN A 19 -36.82 -16.76 -15.75
C ASN A 19 -36.22 -15.84 -14.69
N ILE A 20 -35.40 -16.43 -13.81
CA ILE A 20 -34.34 -15.75 -13.10
C ILE A 20 -33.78 -14.71 -14.08
N VAL A 21 -33.96 -13.43 -13.76
CA VAL A 21 -33.16 -12.38 -14.37
C VAL A 21 -31.74 -12.70 -13.91
N VAL A 22 -31.04 -13.54 -14.66
CA VAL A 22 -29.61 -13.71 -14.51
C VAL A 22 -29.06 -12.36 -14.89
N GLY A 23 -28.74 -11.56 -13.88
CA GLY A 23 -28.06 -10.28 -14.06
C GLY A 23 -26.90 -10.52 -15.01
N LYS A 24 -26.79 -9.68 -16.05
CA LYS A 24 -25.73 -9.77 -17.05
C LYS A 24 -24.40 -9.98 -16.33
N GLU A 25 -23.69 -11.04 -16.68
CA GLU A 25 -22.40 -11.42 -16.08
C GLU A 25 -21.32 -10.37 -16.43
N CYS A 26 -21.34 -9.22 -15.75
CA CYS A 26 -20.27 -8.23 -15.75
C CYS A 26 -19.15 -8.60 -14.76
N THR A 27 -19.36 -9.65 -13.99
CA THR A 27 -18.35 -10.22 -13.11
C THR A 27 -17.39 -11.06 -13.93
N ASN A 28 -16.15 -11.13 -13.47
CA ASN A 28 -15.14 -12.01 -14.05
C ASN A 28 -15.52 -13.46 -13.71
N ILE A 29 -16.44 -14.11 -14.43
CA ILE A 29 -16.93 -15.46 -14.07
C ILE A 29 -15.99 -16.55 -14.60
N PRO A 30 -15.64 -17.55 -13.76
CA PRO A 30 -15.97 -17.68 -12.34
C PRO A 30 -15.27 -16.60 -11.51
N THR A 31 -16.01 -15.93 -10.60
CA THR A 31 -15.48 -14.82 -9.77
C THR A 31 -14.21 -15.23 -9.05
N GLN A 32 -14.12 -16.50 -8.63
CA GLN A 32 -12.94 -17.04 -7.97
C GLN A 32 -11.71 -17.06 -8.91
N LEU A 33 -11.88 -17.27 -10.21
CA LEU A 33 -10.80 -17.20 -11.19
C LEU A 33 -10.34 -15.76 -11.46
N SER A 34 -11.00 -14.72 -10.98
CA SER A 34 -10.36 -13.38 -11.06
C SER A 34 -9.28 -13.15 -10.02
N SER A 35 -9.22 -14.01 -9.00
CA SER A 35 -8.14 -13.98 -8.03
C SER A 35 -6.82 -14.45 -8.63
N HIS A 36 -5.78 -13.63 -8.53
CA HIS A 36 -4.44 -14.04 -8.92
C HIS A 36 -3.91 -15.14 -8.00
N SER A 37 -4.17 -15.01 -6.71
CA SER A 37 -3.79 -15.98 -5.68
C SER A 37 -4.34 -17.37 -6.00
N LEU A 38 -5.63 -17.45 -6.34
CA LEU A 38 -6.28 -18.71 -6.66
C LEU A 38 -5.79 -19.27 -8.01
N ARG A 39 -5.59 -18.41 -9.03
CA ARG A 39 -5.02 -18.83 -10.32
C ARG A 39 -3.65 -19.46 -10.17
N GLN A 40 -2.78 -18.88 -9.35
CA GLN A 40 -1.45 -19.43 -9.11
C GLN A 40 -1.53 -20.82 -8.49
N GLN A 41 -2.41 -21.03 -7.50
CA GLN A 41 -2.61 -22.33 -6.89
C GLN A 41 -3.10 -23.37 -7.92
N PHE A 42 -4.01 -22.99 -8.81
CA PHE A 42 -4.48 -23.87 -9.89
C PHE A 42 -3.41 -24.22 -10.91
N MET A 43 -2.49 -23.30 -11.21
CA MET A 43 -1.39 -23.56 -12.15
C MET A 43 -0.40 -24.58 -11.59
N ASN A 44 -0.24 -24.62 -10.27
CA ASN A 44 0.70 -25.50 -9.58
C ASN A 44 0.16 -26.92 -9.26
N ASN A 45 -1.14 -27.20 -9.47
CA ASN A 45 -1.77 -28.48 -9.11
C ASN A 45 -2.53 -29.15 -10.28
N ASN A 46 -1.95 -30.22 -10.82
CA ASN A 46 -2.45 -30.93 -12.01
C ASN A 46 -3.84 -31.56 -11.81
N THR A 47 -4.18 -32.05 -10.61
CA THR A 47 -5.47 -32.72 -10.35
C THR A 47 -6.64 -31.74 -10.35
N TRP A 48 -6.40 -30.52 -9.86
CA TRP A 48 -7.41 -29.45 -9.83
C TRP A 48 -7.56 -28.80 -11.21
N LYS A 49 -6.46 -28.74 -11.98
CA LYS A 49 -6.46 -28.33 -13.38
C LYS A 49 -7.41 -29.19 -14.22
N GLU A 50 -7.44 -30.50 -14.00
CA GLU A 50 -8.37 -31.45 -14.65
C GLU A 50 -9.81 -31.31 -14.16
N GLN A 51 -10.04 -31.17 -12.85
CA GLN A 51 -11.41 -31.00 -12.28
C GLN A 51 -12.09 -29.71 -12.75
N MET A 52 -11.34 -28.63 -12.95
CA MET A 52 -11.86 -27.36 -13.48
C MET A 52 -12.13 -27.40 -15.00
N LEU A 53 -11.30 -28.10 -15.77
CA LEU A 53 -11.57 -28.36 -17.20
C LEU A 53 -12.92 -29.08 -17.39
N LEU A 54 -13.32 -29.92 -16.42
CA LEU A 54 -14.61 -30.60 -16.41
C LEU A 54 -15.78 -29.68 -16.01
N SER A 55 -15.57 -28.68 -15.15
CA SER A 55 -16.61 -27.68 -14.80
C SER A 55 -16.82 -26.61 -15.87
N HIS A 56 -15.87 -26.45 -16.81
CA HIS A 56 -15.92 -25.45 -17.89
C HIS A 56 -16.71 -25.89 -19.13
N ASN A 57 -17.46 -26.99 -19.08
CA ASN A 57 -18.19 -27.52 -20.23
C ASN A 57 -19.67 -27.13 -20.31
N HIS A 58 -20.16 -26.23 -19.46
CA HIS A 58 -21.53 -25.76 -19.52
C HIS A 58 -21.60 -24.24 -19.38
N ASN A 59 -21.68 -23.56 -20.53
CA ASN A 59 -22.76 -22.63 -20.83
C ASN A 59 -22.67 -22.25 -22.32
N HIS A 60 -23.54 -22.86 -23.10
CA HIS A 60 -23.81 -22.45 -24.47
C HIS A 60 -24.49 -21.08 -24.46
N LEU A 61 -24.04 -20.20 -25.36
CA LEU A 61 -24.63 -18.91 -25.66
C LEU A 61 -26.13 -19.05 -25.94
N THR A 62 -26.97 -18.31 -25.21
CA THR A 62 -28.25 -17.85 -25.73
C THR A 62 -28.07 -16.47 -26.36
N PRO A 63 -28.67 -16.21 -27.52
CA PRO A 63 -28.60 -14.90 -28.17
C PRO A 63 -29.60 -13.91 -27.56
N THR A 64 -29.38 -12.64 -27.90
CA THR A 64 -30.22 -11.44 -27.74
C THR A 64 -30.25 -10.77 -26.36
N ASP A 65 -29.65 -9.56 -26.31
CA ASP A 65 -30.48 -8.35 -26.28
C ASP A 65 -29.68 -7.09 -26.65
N GLU A 66 -29.86 -6.64 -27.91
CA GLU A 66 -29.55 -5.28 -28.40
C GLU A 66 -30.26 -4.17 -27.60
N SER A 67 -31.18 -4.52 -26.68
CA SER A 67 -32.22 -3.63 -26.17
C SER A 67 -31.79 -2.65 -25.07
N THR A 68 -30.63 -2.83 -24.43
CA THR A 68 -30.27 -2.02 -23.24
C THR A 68 -29.47 -0.77 -23.59
N TRP A 69 -28.74 -0.77 -24.72
CA TRP A 69 -28.05 0.42 -25.25
C TRP A 69 -28.80 1.04 -26.45
N ALA A 70 -29.54 0.25 -27.24
CA ALA A 70 -30.29 0.78 -28.39
C ALA A 70 -31.52 1.63 -28.01
N ASN A 71 -31.97 1.59 -26.75
CA ASN A 71 -33.08 2.41 -26.26
C ASN A 71 -32.69 3.84 -25.84
N LEU A 72 -31.40 4.21 -25.96
CA LEU A 72 -30.90 5.55 -25.65
C LEU A 72 -30.65 6.44 -26.89
N LEU A 73 -31.04 6.02 -28.11
CA LEU A 73 -30.83 6.79 -29.35
C LEU A 73 -32.14 7.10 -30.11
N PRO A 74 -32.35 8.35 -30.61
CA PRO A 74 -33.52 8.70 -31.40
C PRO A 74 -33.45 8.10 -32.80
N ARG A 75 -34.33 7.15 -33.09
CA ARG A 75 -34.42 6.47 -34.39
C ARG A 75 -34.95 7.42 -35.48
N ARG A 76 -34.17 7.63 -36.54
CA ARG A 76 -34.59 7.32 -37.93
C ARG A 76 -33.47 7.53 -38.96
N VAL A 77 -33.07 6.40 -39.55
CA VAL A 77 -32.36 6.16 -40.83
C VAL A 77 -30.83 6.36 -40.83
N MET A 78 -30.03 5.30 -40.60
CA MET A 78 -28.68 5.06 -41.19
C MET A 78 -28.34 3.54 -41.19
N LYS A 79 -27.41 3.11 -42.08
CA LYS A 79 -26.91 1.71 -42.23
C LYS A 79 -25.61 1.47 -41.43
N GLN A 80 -25.33 0.19 -41.16
CA GLN A 80 -24.49 -0.34 -40.08
C GLN A 80 -22.95 -0.22 -40.25
N GLU A 81 -22.44 0.23 -41.40
CA GLU A 81 -20.99 0.42 -41.63
C GLU A 81 -20.52 1.90 -41.51
N ASP A 82 -21.44 2.86 -41.31
CA ASP A 82 -21.15 4.32 -41.27
C ASP A 82 -21.40 5.02 -39.91
N GLU A 83 -21.74 4.28 -38.84
CA GLU A 83 -22.26 4.85 -37.57
C GLU A 83 -21.16 5.36 -36.61
N TYR A 84 -19.99 4.70 -36.60
CA TYR A 84 -18.83 5.11 -35.80
C TYR A 84 -18.18 6.41 -36.29
N GLY A 85 -18.31 6.71 -37.59
CA GLY A 85 -17.82 7.93 -38.21
C GLY A 85 -18.67 9.16 -37.89
N TRP A 86 -19.99 9.02 -37.75
CA TRP A 86 -20.89 10.19 -37.63
C TRP A 86 -20.89 10.86 -36.25
N MET A 87 -20.76 10.12 -35.14
CA MET A 87 -20.71 10.72 -33.79
C MET A 87 -19.39 11.48 -33.51
N MET A 88 -18.28 10.99 -34.06
CA MET A 88 -17.00 11.69 -34.04
C MET A 88 -17.03 12.94 -34.95
N LEU A 89 -17.66 12.84 -36.12
CA LEU A 89 -17.81 13.91 -37.12
C LEU A 89 -18.76 15.05 -36.66
N TYR A 90 -19.87 14.74 -35.97
CA TYR A 90 -20.78 15.75 -35.40
C TYR A 90 -20.12 16.60 -34.30
N ARG A 91 -19.22 16.00 -33.49
CA ARG A 91 -18.45 16.73 -32.47
C ARG A 91 -17.34 17.60 -33.06
N GLN A 92 -16.75 17.20 -34.18
CA GLN A 92 -15.81 18.04 -34.95
C GLN A 92 -16.49 19.27 -35.61
N ILE A 93 -17.76 19.16 -36.02
CA ILE A 93 -18.50 20.26 -36.67
C ILE A 93 -18.99 21.30 -35.64
N LYS A 94 -19.37 20.90 -34.42
CA LYS A 94 -19.74 21.84 -33.34
C LYS A 94 -18.53 22.58 -32.72
N ASN A 95 -17.31 22.11 -32.99
CA ASN A 95 -16.05 22.74 -32.60
C ASN A 95 -15.52 23.78 -33.61
N GLN A 96 -16.37 24.28 -34.52
CA GLN A 96 -16.10 25.52 -35.28
C GLN A 96 -16.25 26.75 -34.37
N GLY A 97 -15.26 26.95 -33.50
CA GLY A 97 -15.14 28.16 -32.69
C GLY A 97 -14.51 27.84 -31.34
N THR A 98 -13.19 28.01 -31.26
CA THR A 98 -12.29 27.79 -30.10
C THR A 98 -11.98 26.33 -29.74
N LYS A 99 -10.68 26.00 -29.76
CA LYS A 99 -10.09 24.91 -28.98
C LYS A 99 -10.47 25.14 -27.51
N SER A 100 -11.56 24.56 -27.05
CA SER A 100 -11.82 24.42 -25.63
C SER A 100 -10.88 23.33 -25.12
N GLN A 101 -9.64 23.72 -24.78
CA GLN A 101 -8.82 22.93 -23.87
C GLN A 101 -9.62 22.78 -22.58
N VAL A 102 -10.08 21.57 -22.25
CA VAL A 102 -10.66 21.23 -20.92
C VAL A 102 -9.64 21.49 -19.80
N ASN A 103 -8.38 21.71 -20.17
CA ASN A 103 -7.23 22.06 -19.34
C ASN A 103 -7.27 23.43 -18.66
N ASP A 104 -8.33 24.24 -18.80
CA ASP A 104 -8.34 25.63 -18.30
C ASP A 104 -8.46 25.77 -16.77
N GLY A 105 -8.25 24.69 -16.01
CA GLY A 105 -8.24 24.71 -14.54
C GLY A 105 -7.66 23.49 -13.81
N PHE A 106 -7.07 22.52 -14.52
CA PHE A 106 -6.40 21.38 -13.88
C PHE A 106 -5.01 21.78 -13.39
N LEU A 107 -4.61 21.24 -12.24
CA LEU A 107 -3.22 21.32 -11.82
C LEU A 107 -2.35 20.41 -12.68
N ASN A 108 -1.19 20.93 -13.05
CA ASN A 108 -0.13 20.17 -13.70
C ASN A 108 0.74 19.50 -12.65
N GLU A 109 1.29 18.35 -12.99
CA GLU A 109 2.24 17.64 -12.15
C GLU A 109 3.62 18.29 -12.31
N VAL A 110 4.32 18.55 -11.20
CA VAL A 110 5.73 18.95 -11.29
C VAL A 110 6.55 17.74 -11.74
N CYS A 111 7.47 17.95 -12.68
CA CYS A 111 8.32 16.86 -13.18
C CYS A 111 9.02 16.15 -12.02
N LEU A 112 8.92 14.82 -11.97
CA LEU A 112 9.67 13.99 -11.03
C LEU A 112 11.19 14.21 -11.16
N CYS A 113 11.65 14.57 -12.36
CA CYS A 113 13.02 14.98 -12.66
C CYS A 113 13.51 16.23 -11.92
N ASP A 114 12.59 17.08 -11.45
CA ASP A 114 12.89 18.31 -10.72
C ASP A 114 12.72 18.16 -9.20
N VAL A 115 12.28 16.99 -8.69
CA VAL A 115 12.05 16.72 -7.27
C VAL A 115 13.08 15.71 -6.74
N ARG A 116 13.73 16.01 -5.61
CA ARG A 116 14.68 15.10 -4.94
C ARG A 116 14.30 14.90 -3.49
N LEU A 117 14.07 13.65 -3.10
CA LEU A 117 13.79 13.30 -1.70
C LEU A 117 15.06 13.46 -0.85
N ASP A 118 14.89 13.83 0.41
CA ASP A 118 15.97 13.84 1.38
C ASP A 118 16.40 12.39 1.67
N PRO A 119 17.67 11.99 1.42
CA PRO A 119 18.15 10.63 1.67
C PRO A 119 18.05 10.20 3.14
N GLY A 120 18.05 11.16 4.08
CA GLY A 120 17.89 10.89 5.50
C GLY A 120 16.44 10.58 5.91
N SER A 121 15.46 10.94 5.08
CA SER A 121 14.04 10.69 5.35
C SER A 121 13.66 9.22 5.15
N ILE A 122 12.54 8.79 5.75
CA ILE A 122 12.01 7.44 5.54
C ILE A 122 11.68 7.16 4.06
N HIS A 123 11.19 8.17 3.34
CA HIS A 123 10.86 8.07 1.92
C HIS A 123 12.13 7.96 1.05
N GLY A 124 13.17 8.72 1.37
CA GLY A 124 14.48 8.62 0.71
C GLY A 124 15.14 7.25 0.94
N GLN A 125 15.05 6.72 2.17
CA GLN A 125 15.53 5.36 2.48
C GLN A 125 14.75 4.29 1.72
N ALA A 126 13.42 4.38 1.66
CA ALA A 126 12.59 3.43 0.92
C ALA A 126 12.85 3.47 -0.62
N GLN A 127 13.04 4.68 -1.17
CA GLN A 127 13.46 4.86 -2.57
C GLN A 127 14.83 4.23 -2.82
N GLN A 128 15.79 4.43 -1.91
CA GLN A 128 17.14 3.86 -2.03
C GLN A 128 17.12 2.33 -1.97
N THR A 129 16.41 1.72 -1.02
CA THR A 129 16.24 0.26 -0.93
C THR A 129 15.66 -0.31 -2.23
N ASN A 130 14.70 0.39 -2.85
CA ASN A 130 14.13 -0.03 -4.12
C ASN A 130 15.10 0.16 -5.30
N LEU A 131 15.88 1.24 -5.32
CA LEU A 131 16.92 1.45 -6.34
C LEU A 131 17.94 0.31 -6.31
N GLU A 132 18.37 -0.09 -5.11
CA GLU A 132 19.27 -1.24 -4.92
C GLU A 132 18.66 -2.51 -5.52
N TYR A 133 17.38 -2.77 -5.26
CA TYR A 133 16.69 -3.92 -5.83
C TYR A 133 16.61 -3.87 -7.36
N LEU A 134 16.25 -2.72 -7.95
CA LEU A 134 16.17 -2.55 -9.41
C LEU A 134 17.52 -2.81 -10.10
N LEU A 135 18.64 -2.50 -9.43
CA LEU A 135 19.99 -2.74 -9.93
C LEU A 135 20.42 -4.21 -9.85
N MET A 136 19.79 -5.03 -9.00
CA MET A 136 20.12 -6.46 -8.84
C MET A 136 19.68 -7.32 -10.02
N PHE A 137 18.76 -6.84 -10.86
CA PHE A 137 18.22 -7.63 -11.95
C PHE A 137 19.23 -7.84 -13.08
N ASP A 138 19.16 -8.96 -13.78
CA ASP A 138 19.93 -9.22 -14.99
C ASP A 138 19.04 -9.01 -16.23
N VAL A 139 19.52 -8.26 -17.22
CA VAL A 139 18.73 -7.93 -18.42
C VAL A 139 18.44 -9.18 -19.25
N ASP A 140 19.41 -10.09 -19.40
CA ASP A 140 19.24 -11.33 -20.16
C ASP A 140 18.19 -12.24 -19.51
N ARG A 141 18.17 -12.30 -18.17
CA ARG A 141 17.15 -13.03 -17.42
C ARG A 141 15.76 -12.39 -17.54
N LEU A 142 15.66 -11.06 -17.52
CA LEU A 142 14.38 -10.34 -17.71
C LEU A 142 13.79 -10.62 -19.10
N VAL A 143 14.60 -10.59 -20.17
CA VAL A 143 14.10 -10.80 -21.54
C VAL A 143 14.04 -12.28 -21.95
N TRP A 144 14.38 -13.21 -21.06
CA TRP A 144 14.52 -14.63 -21.38
C TRP A 144 13.26 -15.21 -22.06
N SER A 145 12.08 -14.98 -21.48
CA SER A 145 10.80 -15.50 -22.01
C SER A 145 10.36 -14.80 -23.30
N PHE A 146 10.74 -13.53 -23.48
CA PHE A 146 10.52 -12.78 -24.72
C PHE A 146 11.37 -13.34 -25.86
N ARG A 147 12.67 -13.57 -25.61
CA ARG A 147 13.59 -14.18 -26.58
C ARG A 147 13.12 -15.58 -26.96
N LYS A 148 12.71 -16.40 -25.99
CA LYS A 148 12.14 -17.73 -26.25
C LYS A 148 10.93 -17.66 -27.18
N THR A 149 10.01 -16.73 -26.92
CA THR A 149 8.81 -16.53 -27.74
C THR A 149 9.15 -16.06 -29.15
N ALA A 150 10.17 -15.21 -29.30
CA ALA A 150 10.66 -14.72 -30.59
C ALA A 150 11.54 -15.74 -31.36
N GLY A 151 11.85 -16.90 -30.77
CA GLY A 151 12.77 -17.88 -31.36
C GLY A 151 14.23 -17.41 -31.37
N LEU A 152 14.61 -16.52 -30.45
CA LEU A 152 15.98 -16.05 -30.24
C LEU A 152 16.71 -16.89 -29.17
N PRO A 153 18.06 -16.95 -29.19
CA PRO A 153 18.83 -17.62 -28.14
C PRO A 153 18.57 -17.02 -26.76
N THR A 154 18.38 -17.86 -25.74
CA THR A 154 18.12 -17.43 -24.37
C THR A 154 19.34 -17.62 -23.48
N ALA A 155 20.04 -16.53 -23.16
CA ALA A 155 21.16 -16.53 -22.22
C ALA A 155 20.66 -16.61 -20.76
N GLY A 156 21.38 -17.34 -19.91
CA GLY A 156 21.05 -17.50 -18.50
C GLY A 156 19.77 -18.32 -18.23
N VAL A 157 19.16 -18.09 -17.07
CA VAL A 157 17.94 -18.76 -16.61
C VAL A 157 16.84 -17.75 -16.35
N ALA A 158 15.59 -18.12 -16.68
CA ALA A 158 14.42 -17.31 -16.35
C ALA A 158 14.33 -17.01 -14.85
N TYR A 159 13.58 -15.97 -14.51
CA TYR A 159 13.20 -15.65 -13.14
C TYR A 159 12.13 -16.62 -12.61
N GLY A 160 12.02 -16.72 -11.28
CA GLY A 160 11.09 -17.63 -10.60
C GLY A 160 9.66 -17.07 -10.52
N GLY A 161 8.86 -17.61 -9.60
CA GLY A 161 7.52 -17.08 -9.28
C GLY A 161 6.57 -17.02 -10.47
N TRP A 162 5.86 -15.91 -10.63
CA TRP A 162 4.92 -15.70 -11.76
C TRP A 162 5.63 -15.37 -13.09
N GLU A 163 6.97 -15.29 -13.09
CA GLU A 163 7.80 -15.10 -14.29
C GLU A 163 8.40 -16.40 -14.81
N THR A 164 8.11 -17.57 -14.20
CA THR A 164 8.63 -18.83 -14.74
C THR A 164 8.09 -19.10 -16.14
N PRO A 165 8.84 -19.82 -17.01
CA PRO A 165 8.48 -20.00 -18.42
C PRO A 165 7.14 -20.69 -18.69
N ASP A 166 6.61 -21.40 -17.70
CA ASP A 166 5.35 -22.15 -17.72
C ASP A 166 4.16 -21.37 -17.14
N GLN A 167 4.38 -20.22 -16.50
CA GLN A 167 3.30 -19.37 -15.99
C GLN A 167 2.68 -18.53 -17.10
N GLU A 168 1.35 -18.45 -17.09
CA GLU A 168 0.60 -17.75 -18.13
C GLU A 168 0.74 -16.22 -18.01
N LEU A 169 1.03 -15.68 -16.82
CA LEU A 169 1.17 -14.24 -16.58
C LEU A 169 2.58 -13.67 -16.88
N ARG A 170 3.57 -14.53 -17.16
CA ARG A 170 4.98 -14.12 -17.37
C ARG A 170 5.14 -12.94 -18.32
N GLY A 171 6.14 -12.10 -18.08
CA GLY A 171 6.40 -10.84 -18.77
C GLY A 171 5.72 -9.63 -18.11
N HIS A 172 4.76 -9.82 -17.20
CA HIS A 172 4.08 -8.72 -16.54
C HIS A 172 5.04 -7.92 -15.63
N PHE A 173 5.92 -8.59 -14.89
CA PHE A 173 6.90 -7.92 -14.03
C PHE A 173 7.90 -7.15 -14.86
N VAL A 174 8.28 -7.67 -16.04
CA VAL A 174 9.17 -6.96 -16.98
C VAL A 174 8.53 -5.65 -17.47
N GLY A 175 7.22 -5.66 -17.74
CA GLY A 175 6.45 -4.44 -18.02
C GLY A 175 6.51 -3.43 -16.86
N HIS A 176 6.25 -3.89 -15.63
CA HIS A 176 6.39 -3.06 -14.43
C HIS A 176 7.82 -2.53 -14.21
N TYR A 177 8.83 -3.34 -14.51
CA TYR A 177 10.24 -2.96 -14.40
C TYR A 177 10.60 -1.84 -15.38
N LEU A 178 10.04 -1.84 -16.59
CA LEU A 178 10.18 -0.71 -17.52
C LEU A 178 9.60 0.59 -16.91
N SER A 179 8.39 0.57 -16.36
CA SER A 179 7.82 1.75 -15.69
C SER A 179 8.65 2.17 -14.47
N ALA A 180 9.00 1.23 -13.58
CA ALA A 180 9.73 1.51 -12.35
C ALA A 180 11.12 2.10 -12.61
N THR A 181 11.86 1.58 -13.59
CA THR A 181 13.19 2.11 -13.92
C THR A 181 13.12 3.51 -14.53
N ALA A 182 12.11 3.81 -15.36
CA ALA A 182 11.89 5.16 -15.89
C ALA A 182 11.54 6.16 -14.77
N LEU A 183 10.64 5.77 -13.86
CA LEU A 183 10.27 6.57 -12.69
C LEU A 183 11.47 6.80 -11.76
N MET A 184 12.23 5.76 -11.44
CA MET A 184 13.39 5.83 -10.56
C MET A 184 14.50 6.68 -11.18
N TRP A 185 14.74 6.54 -12.48
CA TRP A 185 15.70 7.38 -13.19
C TRP A 185 15.28 8.85 -13.17
N ALA A 186 14.00 9.16 -13.40
CA ALA A 186 13.51 10.54 -13.26
C ALA A 186 13.70 11.05 -11.82
N SER A 187 13.39 10.25 -10.81
CA SER A 187 13.55 10.61 -9.40
C SER A 187 14.99 10.86 -8.97
N THR A 188 15.98 10.16 -9.54
CA THR A 188 17.35 10.09 -8.99
C THR A 188 18.46 10.53 -9.95
N GLY A 189 18.23 10.44 -11.26
CA GLY A 189 19.25 10.61 -12.29
C GLY A 189 20.31 9.51 -12.31
N HIS A 190 20.04 8.32 -11.73
CA HIS A 190 21.03 7.26 -11.56
C HIS A 190 21.54 6.70 -12.90
N LYS A 191 22.83 6.88 -13.21
CA LYS A 191 23.42 6.59 -14.53
C LYS A 191 23.42 5.10 -14.90
N ILE A 192 23.83 4.23 -13.98
CA ILE A 192 23.87 2.76 -14.23
C ILE A 192 22.47 2.22 -14.49
N LEU A 193 21.45 2.79 -13.81
CA LEU A 193 20.07 2.38 -14.03
C LEU A 193 19.61 2.77 -15.45
N ASN A 194 19.99 3.96 -15.91
CA ASN A 194 19.69 4.44 -17.27
C ASN A 194 20.28 3.52 -18.34
N GLU A 195 21.53 3.11 -18.17
CA GLU A 195 22.19 2.17 -19.09
C GLU A 195 21.43 0.85 -19.14
N LYS A 196 21.06 0.33 -17.98
CA LYS A 196 20.36 -0.96 -17.84
C LYS A 196 18.94 -0.95 -18.40
N MET A 197 18.15 0.09 -18.15
CA MET A 197 16.81 0.22 -18.72
C MET A 197 16.86 0.43 -20.25
N THR A 198 17.87 1.16 -20.76
CA THR A 198 18.09 1.31 -22.20
C THR A 198 18.45 -0.03 -22.85
N GLN A 199 19.33 -0.81 -22.22
CA GLN A 199 19.67 -2.16 -22.67
C GLN A 199 18.45 -3.08 -22.71
N LEU A 200 17.58 -3.01 -21.70
CA LEU A 200 16.33 -3.78 -21.67
C LEU A 200 15.41 -3.40 -22.84
N VAL A 201 15.18 -2.11 -23.10
CA VAL A 201 14.40 -1.64 -24.25
C VAL A 201 15.00 -2.15 -25.56
N SER A 202 16.31 -2.07 -25.72
CA SER A 202 17.01 -2.58 -26.91
C SER A 202 16.77 -4.09 -27.11
N ALA A 203 16.96 -4.89 -26.07
CA ALA A 203 16.80 -6.35 -26.15
C ALA A 203 15.34 -6.78 -26.40
N LEU A 204 14.36 -6.06 -25.85
CA LEU A 204 12.95 -6.26 -26.18
C LEU A 204 12.64 -5.82 -27.63
N GLY A 205 13.30 -4.75 -28.10
CA GLY A 205 13.23 -4.28 -29.48
C GLY A 205 13.67 -5.35 -30.48
N GLU A 206 14.80 -6.00 -30.23
CA GLU A 206 15.30 -7.14 -31.04
C GLU A 206 14.25 -8.28 -31.11
N CYS A 207 13.58 -8.57 -29.99
CA CYS A 207 12.52 -9.58 -29.95
C CYS A 207 11.32 -9.15 -30.82
N GLN A 208 10.86 -7.90 -30.71
CA GLN A 208 9.74 -7.39 -31.52
C GLN A 208 10.07 -7.36 -33.01
N GLU A 209 11.30 -6.96 -33.36
CA GLU A 209 11.80 -6.95 -34.74
C GLU A 209 11.86 -8.37 -35.32
N LYS A 210 12.33 -9.34 -34.56
CA LYS A 210 12.37 -10.74 -34.99
C LYS A 210 10.97 -11.31 -35.26
N MET A 211 9.98 -10.93 -34.47
CA MET A 211 8.58 -11.30 -34.69
C MET A 211 8.00 -10.66 -35.96
N ASN A 212 8.47 -9.47 -36.34
CA ASN A 212 8.14 -8.76 -37.57
C ASN A 212 6.62 -8.53 -37.82
N THR A 213 5.84 -8.40 -36.73
CA THR A 213 4.38 -8.13 -36.78
C THR A 213 3.95 -6.92 -35.95
N GLY A 214 4.85 -6.37 -35.14
CA GLY A 214 4.54 -5.38 -34.10
C GLY A 214 4.15 -6.00 -32.76
N TYR A 215 3.96 -7.32 -32.69
CA TYR A 215 3.71 -8.05 -31.45
C TYR A 215 4.94 -8.11 -30.55
N LEU A 216 4.73 -7.91 -29.24
CA LEU A 216 5.74 -8.12 -28.21
C LEU A 216 5.08 -8.66 -26.94
N SER A 217 5.48 -9.85 -26.51
CA SER A 217 5.08 -10.46 -25.24
C SER A 217 6.06 -11.59 -24.89
N ALA A 218 6.03 -12.03 -23.63
CA ALA A 218 6.75 -13.21 -23.15
C ALA A 218 6.01 -14.54 -23.45
N PHE A 219 4.86 -14.48 -24.13
CA PHE A 219 4.04 -15.62 -24.52
C PHE A 219 3.53 -15.51 -25.97
N PRO A 220 3.19 -16.63 -26.63
CA PRO A 220 2.71 -16.62 -28.02
C PRO A 220 1.34 -15.98 -28.17
N THR A 221 1.01 -15.56 -29.40
CA THR A 221 -0.28 -14.90 -29.74
C THR A 221 -1.51 -15.76 -29.44
N GLU A 222 -1.34 -17.08 -29.37
CA GLU A 222 -2.39 -18.06 -29.05
C GLU A 222 -3.11 -17.77 -27.73
N PHE A 223 -2.44 -17.11 -26.77
CA PHE A 223 -3.09 -16.70 -25.53
C PHE A 223 -4.21 -15.68 -25.78
N PHE A 224 -4.02 -14.79 -26.76
CA PHE A 224 -5.08 -13.87 -27.16
C PHE A 224 -6.17 -14.58 -27.95
N ASP A 225 -5.83 -15.61 -28.74
CA ASP A 225 -6.83 -16.39 -29.48
C ASP A 225 -7.78 -17.08 -28.47
N ARG A 226 -7.23 -17.62 -27.37
CA ARG A 226 -7.99 -18.19 -26.26
C ARG A 226 -8.90 -17.15 -25.58
N VAL A 227 -8.35 -16.02 -25.11
CA VAL A 227 -9.16 -15.05 -24.34
C VAL A 227 -10.29 -14.46 -25.18
N GLU A 228 -10.04 -14.16 -26.45
CA GLU A 228 -11.03 -13.57 -27.37
C GLU A 228 -12.11 -14.57 -27.77
N ALA A 229 -11.78 -15.86 -27.78
CA ALA A 229 -12.74 -16.96 -27.88
C ALA A 229 -13.43 -17.30 -26.54
N SER A 230 -13.20 -16.51 -25.48
CA SER A 230 -13.70 -16.74 -24.11
C SER A 230 -13.26 -18.10 -23.53
N GLN A 231 -12.06 -18.55 -23.90
CA GLN A 231 -11.41 -19.73 -23.34
C GLN A 231 -10.47 -19.32 -22.22
N ARG A 232 -10.31 -20.21 -21.23
CA ARG A 232 -9.43 -19.98 -20.07
C ARG A 232 -8.03 -19.63 -20.55
N VAL A 233 -7.46 -18.56 -20.04
CA VAL A 233 -6.04 -18.16 -20.09
C VAL A 233 -5.85 -17.05 -19.06
N TRP A 234 -4.67 -16.93 -18.46
CA TRP A 234 -4.43 -15.90 -17.45
C TRP A 234 -4.07 -14.53 -18.04
N ALA A 235 -5.04 -13.61 -17.98
CA ALA A 235 -4.91 -12.16 -18.12
C ALA A 235 -3.89 -11.65 -19.18
N PRO A 236 -3.94 -12.11 -20.44
CA PRO A 236 -2.95 -11.71 -21.44
C PRO A 236 -3.02 -10.21 -21.77
N TYR A 237 -4.22 -9.60 -21.74
CA TYR A 237 -4.40 -8.16 -21.92
C TYR A 237 -3.82 -7.35 -20.74
N TYR A 238 -3.91 -7.85 -19.50
CA TYR A 238 -3.24 -7.21 -18.36
C TYR A 238 -1.73 -7.16 -18.56
N THR A 239 -1.12 -8.26 -19.02
CA THR A 239 0.34 -8.34 -19.20
C THR A 239 0.80 -7.38 -20.28
N ILE A 240 0.13 -7.33 -21.44
CA ILE A 240 0.52 -6.37 -22.48
C ILE A 240 0.24 -4.92 -22.09
N HIS A 241 -0.75 -4.66 -21.24
CA HIS A 241 -0.94 -3.33 -20.66
C HIS A 241 0.33 -2.91 -19.89
N LYS A 242 0.91 -3.78 -19.05
CA LYS A 242 2.15 -3.44 -18.31
C LYS A 242 3.32 -3.16 -19.26
N ILE A 243 3.48 -3.97 -20.30
CA ILE A 243 4.55 -3.79 -21.28
C ILE A 243 4.36 -2.46 -22.03
N MET A 244 3.14 -2.16 -22.48
CA MET A 244 2.82 -0.92 -23.20
C MET A 244 2.99 0.31 -22.29
N ALA A 245 2.50 0.27 -21.06
CA ALA A 245 2.66 1.34 -20.08
C ALA A 245 4.14 1.58 -19.77
N GLY A 246 4.91 0.51 -19.56
CA GLY A 246 6.35 0.56 -19.35
C GLY A 246 7.12 1.20 -20.50
N LEU A 247 6.86 0.77 -21.74
CA LEU A 247 7.49 1.38 -22.92
C LEU A 247 7.08 2.86 -23.09
N LEU A 248 5.82 3.20 -22.79
CA LEU A 248 5.36 4.57 -22.84
C LEU A 248 6.06 5.44 -21.78
N ASP A 249 6.25 4.92 -20.57
CA ASP A 249 6.96 5.62 -19.50
C ASP A 249 8.44 5.82 -19.82
N GLN A 250 9.09 4.86 -20.47
CA GLN A 250 10.46 5.00 -20.98
C GLN A 250 10.59 6.17 -21.98
N TYR A 251 9.55 6.41 -22.80
CA TYR A 251 9.52 7.57 -23.68
C TYR A 251 9.21 8.87 -22.92
N VAL A 252 8.12 8.90 -22.16
CA VAL A 252 7.62 10.13 -21.49
C VAL A 252 8.60 10.65 -20.45
N LEU A 253 9.21 9.76 -19.66
CA LEU A 253 10.08 10.14 -18.56
C LEU A 253 11.55 10.20 -18.96
N ALA A 254 12.02 9.31 -19.84
CA ALA A 254 13.43 9.18 -20.19
C ALA A 254 13.79 9.53 -21.65
N GLY A 255 12.81 9.92 -22.47
CA GLY A 255 13.04 10.34 -23.85
C GLY A 255 13.45 9.21 -24.80
N ASN A 256 13.16 7.95 -24.47
CA ASN A 256 13.53 6.80 -25.29
C ASN A 256 12.61 6.67 -26.53
N ASN A 257 13.08 7.15 -27.69
CA ASN A 257 12.33 7.11 -28.95
C ASN A 257 12.09 5.69 -29.48
N GLN A 258 13.00 4.75 -29.22
CA GLN A 258 12.81 3.35 -29.62
C GLN A 258 11.61 2.75 -28.88
N ALA A 259 11.47 3.05 -27.58
CA ALA A 259 10.33 2.61 -26.79
C ALA A 259 8.99 3.12 -27.36
N LEU A 260 8.92 4.40 -27.77
CA LEU A 260 7.73 4.96 -28.43
C LEU A 260 7.39 4.23 -29.73
N GLN A 261 8.38 3.94 -30.57
CA GLN A 261 8.18 3.18 -31.80
C GLN A 261 7.65 1.78 -31.52
N MET A 262 8.21 1.11 -30.51
CA MET A 262 7.78 -0.24 -30.11
C MET A 262 6.34 -0.26 -29.62
N VAL A 263 5.95 0.64 -28.71
CA VAL A 263 4.57 0.69 -28.19
C VAL A 263 3.57 1.13 -29.26
N THR A 264 3.96 1.99 -30.21
CA THR A 264 3.11 2.35 -31.35
C THR A 264 2.85 1.14 -32.26
N LYS A 265 3.87 0.31 -32.52
CA LYS A 265 3.69 -0.95 -33.27
C LYS A 265 2.78 -1.93 -32.51
N MET A 266 2.92 -2.04 -31.19
CA MET A 266 2.03 -2.86 -30.37
C MET A 266 0.58 -2.35 -30.41
N ALA A 267 0.39 -1.05 -30.26
CA ALA A 267 -0.92 -0.41 -30.33
C ALA A 267 -1.60 -0.71 -31.68
N ASN A 268 -0.88 -0.55 -32.79
CA ASN A 268 -1.39 -0.90 -34.13
C ASN A 268 -1.78 -2.38 -34.24
N TYR A 269 -0.93 -3.28 -33.74
CA TYR A 269 -1.21 -4.72 -33.72
C TYR A 269 -2.50 -5.04 -32.97
N PHE A 270 -2.64 -4.55 -31.73
CA PHE A 270 -3.82 -4.84 -30.91
C PHE A 270 -5.08 -4.13 -31.41
N CYS A 271 -4.98 -2.89 -31.91
CA CYS A 271 -6.08 -2.20 -32.59
C CYS A 271 -6.64 -3.04 -33.75
N GLN A 272 -5.76 -3.57 -34.61
CA GLN A 272 -6.18 -4.42 -35.72
C GLN A 272 -6.80 -5.72 -35.21
N ARG A 273 -6.21 -6.31 -34.17
CA ARG A 273 -6.70 -7.55 -33.57
C ARG A 273 -8.11 -7.40 -33.00
N VAL A 274 -8.39 -6.38 -32.19
CA VAL A 274 -9.73 -6.13 -31.65
C VAL A 274 -10.74 -5.83 -32.75
N LYS A 275 -10.36 -5.06 -33.79
CA LYS A 275 -11.22 -4.88 -34.97
C LYS A 275 -11.58 -6.22 -35.63
N ASN A 276 -10.61 -7.13 -35.75
CA ASN A 276 -10.86 -8.46 -36.30
C ASN A 276 -11.78 -9.29 -35.40
N VAL A 277 -11.63 -9.25 -34.08
CA VAL A 277 -12.52 -9.93 -33.12
C VAL A 277 -13.95 -9.42 -33.26
N ILE A 278 -14.14 -8.10 -33.33
CA ILE A 278 -15.47 -7.49 -33.48
C ILE A 278 -16.10 -7.88 -34.82
N ASN A 279 -15.32 -7.87 -35.91
CA ASN A 279 -15.79 -8.27 -37.24
C ASN A 279 -16.11 -9.76 -37.35
N MET A 280 -15.31 -10.62 -36.71
CA MET A 280 -15.47 -12.07 -36.75
C MET A 280 -16.60 -12.55 -35.83
N TYR A 281 -16.75 -11.90 -34.67
CA TYR A 281 -17.74 -12.21 -33.67
C TYR A 281 -18.74 -11.06 -33.53
N THR A 282 -18.60 -10.21 -32.51
CA THR A 282 -19.37 -8.98 -32.31
C THR A 282 -18.63 -8.06 -31.32
N ILE A 283 -19.14 -6.84 -31.12
CA ILE A 283 -18.64 -5.96 -30.04
C ILE A 283 -18.96 -6.51 -28.64
N GLU A 284 -20.10 -7.19 -28.49
CA GLU A 284 -20.47 -7.87 -27.24
C GLU A 284 -19.50 -9.00 -26.93
N ARG A 285 -19.04 -9.76 -27.95
CA ARG A 285 -17.99 -10.77 -27.76
C ARG A 285 -16.71 -10.15 -27.22
N HIS A 286 -16.29 -9.00 -27.75
CA HIS A 286 -15.13 -8.27 -27.24
C HIS A 286 -15.34 -7.91 -25.77
N TRP A 287 -16.47 -7.32 -25.38
CA TRP A 287 -16.71 -7.01 -23.97
C TRP A 287 -16.86 -8.23 -23.07
N GLN A 288 -17.36 -9.36 -23.58
CA GLN A 288 -17.38 -10.63 -22.85
C GLN A 288 -15.96 -11.15 -22.59
N SER A 289 -15.02 -11.00 -23.52
CA SER A 289 -13.62 -11.40 -23.28
C SER A 289 -12.95 -10.54 -22.20
N LEU A 290 -13.42 -9.30 -21.99
CA LEU A 290 -12.98 -8.40 -20.91
C LEU A 290 -13.53 -8.75 -19.52
N ASN A 291 -14.23 -9.89 -19.39
CA ASN A 291 -14.43 -10.55 -18.09
C ASN A 291 -13.15 -11.28 -17.63
N GLU A 292 -12.19 -11.53 -18.53
CA GLU A 292 -10.81 -11.78 -18.15
C GLU A 292 -10.11 -10.44 -17.90
N GLU A 293 -9.19 -10.39 -16.94
CA GLU A 293 -8.51 -9.14 -16.60
C GLU A 293 -7.67 -8.59 -17.78
N TYR A 294 -7.88 -7.30 -18.07
CA TYR A 294 -7.18 -6.56 -19.12
C TYR A 294 -6.39 -5.36 -18.57
N GLY A 295 -6.37 -5.15 -17.25
CA GLY A 295 -5.73 -4.00 -16.62
C GLY A 295 -6.24 -2.65 -17.14
N GLY A 296 -5.38 -1.64 -17.17
CA GLY A 296 -5.66 -0.30 -17.68
C GLY A 296 -5.39 -0.16 -19.18
N MET A 297 -5.89 -1.09 -20.00
CA MET A 297 -5.75 -0.95 -21.46
C MET A 297 -6.45 0.32 -21.99
N ASN A 298 -7.55 0.74 -21.37
CA ASN A 298 -8.16 2.03 -21.69
C ASN A 298 -7.21 3.20 -21.34
N ASP A 299 -6.64 3.22 -20.13
CA ASP A 299 -5.67 4.24 -19.69
C ASP A 299 -4.49 4.41 -20.66
N VAL A 300 -3.76 3.33 -20.95
CA VAL A 300 -2.58 3.41 -21.82
C VAL A 300 -2.94 3.86 -23.24
N MET A 301 -4.11 3.46 -23.77
CA MET A 301 -4.54 3.86 -25.11
C MET A 301 -5.01 5.32 -25.16
N TYR A 302 -5.64 5.86 -24.11
CA TYR A 302 -5.91 7.30 -24.00
C TYR A 302 -4.61 8.11 -23.92
N ARG A 303 -3.62 7.66 -23.15
CA ARG A 303 -2.28 8.28 -23.09
C ARG A 303 -1.55 8.21 -24.43
N MET A 304 -1.66 7.10 -25.16
CA MET A 304 -1.13 6.99 -26.52
C MET A 304 -1.79 8.01 -27.46
N TYR A 305 -3.10 8.23 -27.34
CA TYR A 305 -3.80 9.25 -28.13
C TYR A 305 -3.30 10.67 -27.83
N THR A 306 -3.05 11.03 -26.56
CA THR A 306 -2.53 12.37 -26.23
C THR A 306 -1.14 12.64 -26.82
N ILE A 307 -0.33 11.59 -26.97
CA ILE A 307 1.03 11.70 -27.52
C ILE A 307 1.03 11.67 -29.07
N THR A 308 0.23 10.79 -29.67
CA THR A 308 0.29 10.52 -31.12
C THR A 308 -0.76 11.26 -31.94
N GLY A 309 -1.88 11.64 -31.33
CA GLY A 309 -3.06 12.17 -32.03
C GLY A 309 -3.81 11.14 -32.90
N ASP A 310 -3.41 9.87 -32.91
CA ASP A 310 -4.05 8.83 -33.75
C ASP A 310 -5.42 8.44 -33.18
N THR A 311 -6.47 8.71 -33.94
CA THR A 311 -7.87 8.42 -33.56
C THR A 311 -8.14 6.92 -33.37
N ASN A 312 -7.33 6.02 -33.93
CA ASN A 312 -7.44 4.59 -33.63
C ASN A 312 -7.11 4.29 -32.17
N HIS A 313 -6.16 5.01 -31.57
CA HIS A 313 -5.87 4.86 -30.15
C HIS A 313 -7.05 5.31 -29.28
N LEU A 314 -7.70 6.42 -29.65
CA LEU A 314 -8.91 6.90 -28.98
C LEU A 314 -10.07 5.89 -29.08
N LEU A 315 -10.31 5.34 -30.27
CA LEU A 315 -11.34 4.31 -30.49
C LEU A 315 -11.05 3.06 -29.65
N MET A 316 -9.80 2.59 -29.66
CA MET A 316 -9.40 1.41 -28.91
C MET A 316 -9.53 1.62 -27.40
N ALA A 317 -9.16 2.80 -26.89
CA ALA A 317 -9.33 3.13 -25.49
C ALA A 317 -10.81 3.01 -25.06
N ASN A 318 -11.73 3.54 -25.88
CA ASN A 318 -13.16 3.45 -25.65
C ASN A 318 -13.66 1.98 -25.61
N LEU A 319 -13.16 1.12 -26.50
CA LEU A 319 -13.52 -0.30 -26.53
C LEU A 319 -13.10 -1.05 -25.25
N PHE A 320 -12.17 -0.51 -24.46
CA PHE A 320 -11.76 -1.07 -23.16
C PHE A 320 -12.42 -0.41 -21.93
N ASP A 321 -13.33 0.56 -22.09
CA ASP A 321 -13.96 1.24 -20.95
C ASP A 321 -14.99 0.39 -20.17
N LYS A 322 -15.16 -0.90 -20.48
CA LYS A 322 -16.10 -1.87 -19.85
C LYS A 322 -17.39 -1.22 -19.30
N PRO A 323 -18.35 -0.90 -20.18
CA PRO A 323 -19.57 -0.18 -19.81
C PRO A 323 -20.40 -0.84 -18.71
N CYS A 324 -20.34 -2.16 -18.57
CA CYS A 324 -21.11 -2.86 -17.54
C CYS A 324 -20.62 -2.59 -16.10
N PHE A 325 -19.35 -2.18 -15.93
CA PHE A 325 -18.78 -1.80 -14.63
C PHE A 325 -18.87 -0.28 -14.41
N LEU A 326 -18.55 0.52 -15.44
CA LEU A 326 -18.63 1.98 -15.34
C LEU A 326 -20.08 2.51 -15.33
N GLY A 327 -21.03 1.77 -15.91
CA GLY A 327 -22.44 2.14 -15.99
C GLY A 327 -23.10 2.35 -14.62
N PRO A 328 -23.03 1.37 -13.68
CA PRO A 328 -23.50 1.54 -12.31
C PRO A 328 -22.89 2.77 -11.61
N LEU A 329 -21.57 2.99 -11.76
CA LEU A 329 -20.90 4.17 -11.20
C LEU A 329 -21.42 5.48 -11.80
N ALA A 330 -21.73 5.49 -13.10
CA ALA A 330 -22.28 6.66 -13.80
C ALA A 330 -23.67 7.07 -13.30
N ILE A 331 -24.46 6.10 -12.84
CA ILE A 331 -25.79 6.34 -12.23
C ILE A 331 -25.73 6.44 -10.70
N LYS A 332 -24.53 6.52 -10.12
CA LYS A 332 -24.28 6.62 -8.68
C LYS A 332 -24.84 5.43 -7.88
N ALA A 333 -24.68 4.22 -8.43
CA ALA A 333 -25.00 2.96 -7.76
C ALA A 333 -23.72 2.26 -7.27
N ASP A 334 -23.68 1.91 -5.99
CA ASP A 334 -22.63 1.06 -5.40
C ASP A 334 -22.94 -0.42 -5.65
N GLU A 335 -22.30 -0.98 -6.66
CA GLU A 335 -22.35 -2.41 -6.99
C GLU A 335 -20.94 -3.04 -6.93
N LEU A 336 -20.05 -2.53 -6.06
CA LEU A 336 -18.64 -2.99 -6.02
C LEU A 336 -18.45 -4.37 -5.38
N SER A 337 -19.36 -4.80 -4.51
CA SER A 337 -19.24 -6.08 -3.81
C SER A 337 -19.07 -7.26 -4.77
N GLY A 338 -18.10 -8.14 -4.49
CA GLY A 338 -17.78 -9.31 -5.28
C GLY A 338 -16.89 -9.04 -6.50
N PHE A 339 -16.59 -7.80 -6.85
CA PHE A 339 -15.61 -7.48 -7.88
C PHE A 339 -14.17 -7.62 -7.36
N HIS A 340 -13.29 -8.20 -8.19
CA HIS A 340 -11.85 -8.20 -7.95
C HIS A 340 -11.32 -6.77 -8.04
N SER A 341 -10.85 -6.23 -6.92
CA SER A 341 -10.60 -4.80 -6.75
C SER A 341 -9.54 -4.30 -7.73
N ASN A 342 -8.40 -4.99 -7.82
CA ASN A 342 -7.28 -4.53 -8.64
C ASN A 342 -7.50 -4.67 -10.15
N THR A 343 -8.45 -5.50 -10.60
CA THR A 343 -8.87 -5.52 -12.01
C THR A 343 -9.65 -4.27 -12.37
N HIS A 344 -10.46 -3.75 -11.43
CA HIS A 344 -11.45 -2.73 -11.73
C HIS A 344 -10.97 -1.29 -11.47
N ILE A 345 -10.08 -1.06 -10.49
CA ILE A 345 -9.51 0.28 -10.26
C ILE A 345 -8.77 0.84 -11.50
N PRO A 346 -7.96 0.06 -12.25
CA PRO A 346 -7.36 0.53 -13.51
C PRO A 346 -8.37 0.98 -14.57
N ILE A 347 -9.56 0.37 -14.60
CA ILE A 347 -10.64 0.78 -15.51
C ILE A 347 -11.11 2.19 -15.13
N VAL A 348 -11.27 2.47 -13.83
CA VAL A 348 -11.61 3.80 -13.32
C VAL A 348 -10.54 4.82 -13.71
N ILE A 349 -9.25 4.47 -13.57
CA ILE A 349 -8.13 5.35 -13.99
C ILE A 349 -8.22 5.69 -15.48
N GLY A 350 -8.47 4.69 -16.36
CA GLY A 350 -8.65 4.97 -17.78
C GLY A 350 -9.91 5.80 -18.08
N SER A 351 -10.98 5.62 -17.28
CA SER A 351 -12.16 6.48 -17.31
C SER A 351 -11.80 7.94 -16.96
N GLN A 352 -10.90 8.15 -15.99
CA GLN A 352 -10.45 9.48 -15.63
C GLN A 352 -9.63 10.10 -16.76
N MET A 353 -8.75 9.34 -17.41
CA MET A 353 -8.03 9.82 -18.59
C MET A 353 -8.98 10.16 -19.75
N ARG A 354 -10.08 9.42 -19.93
CA ARG A 354 -11.10 9.80 -20.90
C ARG A 354 -11.68 11.18 -20.62
N TYR A 355 -11.93 11.53 -19.36
CA TYR A 355 -12.39 12.88 -19.02
C TYR A 355 -11.34 13.94 -19.40
N GLU A 356 -10.06 13.72 -19.07
CA GLU A 356 -8.99 14.66 -19.45
C GLU A 356 -8.86 14.82 -20.97
N VAL A 357 -9.04 13.74 -21.73
CA VAL A 357 -8.91 13.71 -23.19
C VAL A 357 -10.13 14.30 -23.90
N THR A 358 -11.35 13.98 -23.44
CA THR A 358 -12.59 14.25 -24.18
C THR A 358 -13.44 15.37 -23.58
N GLY A 359 -13.24 15.70 -22.31
CA GLY A 359 -14.07 16.63 -21.55
C GLY A 359 -15.45 16.11 -21.15
N ASP A 360 -15.72 14.80 -21.31
CA ASP A 360 -17.03 14.22 -21.00
C ASP A 360 -17.29 14.20 -19.47
N PRO A 361 -18.18 15.05 -18.94
CA PRO A 361 -18.33 15.24 -17.50
C PRO A 361 -18.86 14.00 -16.77
N ILE A 362 -19.49 13.05 -17.47
CA ILE A 362 -19.93 11.79 -16.86
C ILE A 362 -18.73 11.03 -16.26
N TYR A 363 -17.59 11.07 -16.95
CA TYR A 363 -16.38 10.37 -16.50
C TYR A 363 -15.69 11.03 -15.31
N LYS A 364 -15.88 12.35 -15.14
CA LYS A 364 -15.52 13.05 -13.90
C LYS A 364 -16.38 12.55 -12.74
N GLU A 365 -17.70 12.51 -12.94
CA GLU A 365 -18.66 12.05 -11.91
C GLU A 365 -18.42 10.59 -11.52
N ILE A 366 -18.09 9.70 -12.47
CA ILE A 366 -17.73 8.31 -12.20
C ILE A 366 -16.54 8.23 -11.23
N GLY A 367 -15.45 8.93 -11.54
CA GLY A 367 -14.25 8.91 -10.69
C GLY A 367 -14.51 9.48 -9.30
N MET A 368 -15.26 10.58 -9.21
CA MET A 368 -15.63 11.20 -7.93
C MET A 368 -16.54 10.29 -7.08
N PHE A 369 -17.56 9.71 -7.69
CA PHE A 369 -18.48 8.80 -7.00
C PHE A 369 -17.78 7.50 -6.55
N PHE A 370 -16.93 6.92 -7.41
CA PHE A 370 -16.14 5.75 -7.03
C PHE A 370 -15.28 6.01 -5.79
N MET A 371 -14.59 7.16 -5.73
CA MET A 371 -13.79 7.53 -4.57
C MET A 371 -14.64 7.74 -3.30
N ASP A 372 -15.81 8.36 -3.45
CA ASP A 372 -16.76 8.57 -2.34
C ASP A 372 -17.29 7.25 -1.77
N VAL A 373 -17.66 6.31 -2.64
CA VAL A 373 -18.07 4.95 -2.25
C VAL A 373 -16.95 4.24 -1.49
N ILE A 374 -15.73 4.18 -2.05
CA ILE A 374 -14.60 3.53 -1.36
C ILE A 374 -14.38 4.14 0.03
N ASN A 375 -14.32 5.47 0.12
CA ASN A 375 -14.07 6.18 1.37
C ASN A 375 -15.18 6.02 2.40
N SER A 376 -16.43 5.78 1.99
CA SER A 376 -17.58 5.74 2.89
C SER A 376 -18.05 4.33 3.27
N SER A 377 -17.67 3.30 2.50
CA SER A 377 -18.16 1.94 2.71
C SER A 377 -17.15 0.79 2.58
N HIS A 378 -15.96 0.98 1.99
CA HIS A 378 -15.01 -0.11 1.71
C HIS A 378 -13.57 0.11 2.22
N MET A 379 -13.31 1.21 2.94
CA MET A 379 -11.96 1.61 3.32
C MET A 379 -11.66 1.27 4.79
N TYR A 380 -10.49 0.69 5.04
CA TYR A 380 -9.95 0.55 6.41
C TYR A 380 -9.10 1.78 6.80
N ALA A 381 -8.68 1.86 8.06
CA ALA A 381 -7.98 3.01 8.62
C ALA A 381 -6.61 3.31 7.97
N THR A 382 -6.02 2.32 7.28
CA THR A 382 -4.78 2.48 6.49
C THR A 382 -5.01 3.28 5.20
N GLY A 383 -6.26 3.41 4.74
CA GLY A 383 -6.62 3.88 3.39
C GLY A 383 -6.71 2.77 2.34
N GLY A 384 -6.31 1.54 2.69
CA GLY A 384 -6.44 0.37 1.83
C GLY A 384 -7.87 -0.15 1.75
N THR A 385 -8.06 -1.07 0.81
CA THR A 385 -9.33 -1.72 0.53
C THR A 385 -9.07 -3.17 0.16
N SER A 386 -10.12 -4.00 0.22
CA SER A 386 -10.19 -5.41 -0.16
C SER A 386 -9.87 -6.43 0.94
N LEU A 387 -10.46 -7.61 0.76
CA LEU A 387 -10.16 -8.86 1.47
C LEU A 387 -10.00 -9.95 0.41
N GLY A 388 -8.87 -10.66 0.43
CA GLY A 388 -8.61 -11.73 -0.52
C GLY A 388 -8.66 -11.28 -1.99
N GLU A 389 -8.28 -10.02 -2.27
CA GLU A 389 -8.32 -9.35 -3.59
C GLU A 389 -9.69 -8.82 -4.05
N PHE A 390 -10.76 -9.01 -3.27
CA PHE A 390 -12.12 -8.58 -3.62
C PHE A 390 -12.65 -7.49 -2.72
N TRP A 391 -13.55 -6.66 -3.25
CA TRP A 391 -14.45 -5.88 -2.40
C TRP A 391 -15.52 -6.79 -1.81
N THR A 392 -15.78 -6.64 -0.52
CA THR A 392 -16.89 -7.28 0.19
C THR A 392 -18.08 -6.34 0.25
N ASP A 393 -19.18 -6.78 0.86
CA ASP A 393 -20.37 -5.94 1.03
C ASP A 393 -20.04 -4.60 1.73
N PRO A 394 -20.65 -3.49 1.28
CA PRO A 394 -20.39 -2.18 1.83
C PRO A 394 -20.73 -2.15 3.31
N LYS A 395 -19.86 -1.51 4.09
CA LYS A 395 -20.02 -1.33 5.54
C LYS A 395 -20.18 -2.63 6.33
N ARG A 396 -19.41 -3.66 5.96
CA ARG A 396 -19.32 -4.96 6.66
C ARG A 396 -17.89 -5.32 7.06
N LEU A 397 -17.02 -4.31 7.24
CA LEU A 397 -15.57 -4.51 7.35
C LEU A 397 -15.11 -5.14 8.66
N ALA A 398 -15.94 -5.17 9.71
CA ALA A 398 -15.50 -5.72 10.99
C ALA A 398 -15.21 -7.23 10.92
N THR A 399 -16.01 -7.96 10.13
CA THR A 399 -15.85 -9.41 9.94
C THR A 399 -14.78 -9.77 8.90
N THR A 400 -14.18 -8.78 8.25
CA THR A 400 -13.15 -9.02 7.22
C THR A 400 -11.74 -8.82 7.77
N LEU A 401 -11.56 -8.48 9.06
CA LEU A 401 -10.24 -8.31 9.68
C LEU A 401 -9.54 -9.68 9.85
N GLU A 402 -8.73 -10.04 8.86
CA GLU A 402 -8.09 -11.34 8.72
C GLU A 402 -6.60 -11.20 8.33
N MET A 403 -6.02 -12.28 7.78
CA MET A 403 -4.61 -12.33 7.39
C MET A 403 -4.36 -11.80 5.96
N GLU A 404 -5.33 -11.93 5.06
CA GLU A 404 -5.19 -11.62 3.63
C GLU A 404 -5.99 -10.35 3.25
N ASN A 405 -5.82 -9.29 4.03
CA ASN A 405 -6.40 -7.97 3.77
C ASN A 405 -5.52 -7.11 2.87
N GLU A 406 -6.13 -6.14 2.20
CA GLU A 406 -5.44 -5.02 1.53
C GLU A 406 -4.31 -5.45 0.59
N GLU A 407 -4.68 -5.93 -0.58
CA GLU A 407 -3.73 -6.13 -1.68
C GLU A 407 -3.00 -4.82 -2.00
N SER A 408 -1.67 -4.83 -1.99
CA SER A 408 -0.86 -3.61 -2.19
C SER A 408 -1.10 -2.93 -3.55
N CYS A 409 -1.44 -3.68 -4.60
CA CYS A 409 -1.79 -3.12 -5.90
C CYS A 409 -3.04 -2.22 -5.86
N THR A 410 -4.03 -2.54 -5.01
CA THR A 410 -5.26 -1.76 -4.91
C THR A 410 -4.93 -0.37 -4.37
N THR A 411 -4.14 -0.30 -3.30
CA THR A 411 -3.63 0.95 -2.72
C THR A 411 -2.83 1.75 -3.74
N TYR A 412 -1.92 1.12 -4.50
CA TYR A 412 -1.17 1.78 -5.57
C TYR A 412 -2.08 2.43 -6.63
N ASN A 413 -3.11 1.73 -7.08
CA ASN A 413 -4.02 2.25 -8.09
C ASN A 413 -4.99 3.30 -7.49
N MET A 414 -5.42 3.15 -6.24
CA MET A 414 -6.22 4.18 -5.55
C MET A 414 -5.45 5.49 -5.37
N LEU A 415 -4.13 5.44 -5.14
CA LEU A 415 -3.29 6.65 -5.14
C LEU A 415 -3.33 7.39 -6.49
N LYS A 416 -3.38 6.66 -7.62
CA LYS A 416 -3.57 7.27 -8.95
C LYS A 416 -4.96 7.94 -9.07
N VAL A 417 -6.02 7.24 -8.65
CA VAL A 417 -7.38 7.78 -8.67
C VAL A 417 -7.45 9.08 -7.88
N SER A 418 -6.98 9.04 -6.63
CA SER A 418 -6.97 10.17 -5.70
C SER A 418 -6.19 11.37 -6.25
N ARG A 419 -4.97 11.18 -6.76
CA ARG A 419 -4.17 12.32 -7.26
C ARG A 419 -4.75 12.96 -8.52
N ILE A 420 -5.38 12.17 -9.40
CA ILE A 420 -6.05 12.71 -10.59
C ILE A 420 -7.26 13.56 -10.17
N LEU A 421 -8.07 13.09 -9.20
CA LEU A 421 -9.16 13.89 -8.65
C LEU A 421 -8.64 15.19 -8.00
N PHE A 422 -7.55 15.11 -7.24
CA PHE A 422 -6.92 16.31 -6.68
C PHE A 422 -6.51 17.32 -7.77
N ARG A 423 -5.92 16.85 -8.88
CA ARG A 423 -5.56 17.74 -10.01
C ARG A 423 -6.77 18.47 -10.58
N TRP A 424 -7.94 17.84 -10.60
CA TRP A 424 -9.16 18.44 -11.16
C TRP A 424 -9.89 19.38 -10.20
N THR A 425 -9.95 19.04 -8.92
CA THR A 425 -10.84 19.70 -7.95
C THR A 425 -10.08 20.55 -6.94
N LYS A 426 -8.80 20.26 -6.70
CA LYS A 426 -7.98 20.82 -5.61
C LYS A 426 -8.56 20.54 -4.22
N GLU A 427 -9.47 19.57 -4.11
CA GLU A 427 -10.11 19.22 -2.84
C GLU A 427 -9.16 18.48 -1.91
N MET A 428 -9.09 18.96 -0.66
CA MET A 428 -8.14 18.47 0.33
C MET A 428 -8.39 17.02 0.72
N ALA A 429 -9.64 16.55 0.65
CA ALA A 429 -9.99 15.17 0.93
C ALA A 429 -9.16 14.17 0.09
N TYR A 430 -8.85 14.51 -1.16
CA TYR A 430 -8.02 13.66 -2.01
C TYR A 430 -6.55 13.70 -1.59
N ALA A 431 -6.00 14.86 -1.25
CA ALA A 431 -4.64 14.97 -0.71
C ALA A 431 -4.48 14.26 0.65
N ASP A 432 -5.52 14.31 1.49
CA ASP A 432 -5.58 13.66 2.79
C ASP A 432 -5.68 12.13 2.66
N TYR A 433 -6.48 11.63 1.70
CA TYR A 433 -6.48 10.21 1.35
C TYR A 433 -5.10 9.75 0.86
N TYR A 434 -4.47 10.53 -0.03
CA TYR A 434 -3.15 10.21 -0.56
C TYR A 434 -2.11 10.11 0.56
N GLU A 435 -2.08 11.07 1.49
CA GLU A 435 -1.20 11.05 2.67
C GLU A 435 -1.41 9.78 3.50
N ARG A 436 -2.67 9.42 3.76
CA ARG A 436 -3.06 8.25 4.56
C ARG A 436 -2.61 6.95 3.90
N ALA A 437 -2.99 6.73 2.64
CA ALA A 437 -2.70 5.51 1.90
C ALA A 437 -1.20 5.35 1.64
N LEU A 438 -0.47 6.44 1.34
CA LEU A 438 0.99 6.40 1.21
C LEU A 438 1.65 6.01 2.55
N THR A 439 1.31 6.71 3.63
CA THR A 439 1.97 6.56 4.94
C THR A 439 1.73 5.18 5.54
N ASN A 440 0.50 4.67 5.43
CA ASN A 440 0.08 3.47 6.15
C ASN A 440 -0.03 2.24 5.24
N GLY A 441 -0.48 2.42 4.00
CA GLY A 441 -0.70 1.34 3.04
C GLY A 441 0.47 1.06 2.09
N VAL A 442 1.41 2.00 1.88
CA VAL A 442 2.56 1.80 0.98
C VAL A 442 3.89 1.68 1.73
N LEU A 443 4.23 2.62 2.62
CA LEU A 443 5.55 2.60 3.28
C LEU A 443 5.81 1.31 4.08
N GLY A 444 4.76 0.66 4.57
CA GLY A 444 4.84 -0.57 5.35
C GLY A 444 4.98 -1.87 4.54
N ILE A 445 4.96 -1.82 3.19
CA ILE A 445 4.96 -3.02 2.34
C ILE A 445 6.37 -3.49 1.93
N GLN A 446 7.41 -2.67 2.16
CA GLN A 446 8.81 -3.04 1.97
C GLN A 446 9.43 -3.42 3.33
N ARG A 447 10.15 -4.55 3.39
CA ARG A 447 10.72 -5.04 4.65
C ARG A 447 11.96 -4.25 5.07
N GLY A 448 11.75 -3.12 5.73
CA GLY A 448 12.82 -2.28 6.26
C GLY A 448 13.79 -1.83 5.16
N LYS A 449 15.07 -2.22 5.28
CA LYS A 449 16.14 -1.87 4.33
C LYS A 449 16.61 -3.06 3.49
N GLU A 450 15.77 -4.09 3.39
CA GLU A 450 16.11 -5.30 2.64
C GLU A 450 15.59 -5.18 1.20
N PRO A 451 16.47 -5.06 0.20
CA PRO A 451 16.04 -4.88 -1.18
C PRO A 451 15.28 -6.11 -1.69
N GLY A 452 14.13 -5.89 -2.33
CA GLY A 452 13.36 -6.94 -3.00
C GLY A 452 12.49 -7.82 -2.09
N ILE A 453 12.32 -7.45 -0.82
CA ILE A 453 11.43 -8.16 0.11
C ILE A 453 10.18 -7.31 0.34
N MET A 454 9.06 -7.72 -0.24
CA MET A 454 7.78 -7.00 -0.17
C MET A 454 6.63 -7.96 0.16
N ILE A 455 5.54 -7.43 0.71
CA ILE A 455 4.28 -8.18 0.91
C ILE A 455 3.33 -8.03 -0.28
N TYR A 456 2.40 -8.98 -0.38
CA TYR A 456 1.23 -8.85 -1.26
C TYR A 456 0.06 -8.22 -0.49
N MET A 457 -0.32 -8.84 0.63
CA MET A 457 -1.41 -8.47 1.51
C MET A 457 -0.87 -7.81 2.77
N LEU A 458 -1.56 -6.80 3.29
CA LEU A 458 -1.30 -6.17 4.58
C LEU A 458 -2.30 -6.67 5.62
N PRO A 459 -1.90 -7.59 6.54
CA PRO A 459 -2.82 -8.18 7.52
C PRO A 459 -3.43 -7.13 8.45
N LEU A 460 -4.73 -7.24 8.72
CA LEU A 460 -5.44 -6.35 9.67
C LEU A 460 -6.07 -7.10 10.85
N GLY A 461 -6.09 -8.43 10.81
CA GLY A 461 -6.58 -9.28 11.90
C GLY A 461 -5.82 -9.09 13.21
N PRO A 462 -6.46 -9.35 14.36
CA PRO A 462 -5.85 -9.16 15.66
C PRO A 462 -4.70 -10.16 15.89
N GLY A 463 -3.53 -9.65 16.30
CA GLY A 463 -2.34 -10.46 16.58
C GLY A 463 -1.66 -11.08 15.37
N MET A 464 -1.95 -10.57 14.17
CA MET A 464 -1.37 -11.05 12.92
C MET A 464 -0.01 -10.39 12.64
N SER A 465 0.73 -10.95 11.69
CA SER A 465 2.07 -10.48 11.30
C SER A 465 2.22 -10.52 9.78
N LYS A 466 2.99 -9.57 9.23
CA LYS A 466 3.36 -9.56 7.80
C LYS A 466 4.26 -10.74 7.41
N ALA A 467 4.86 -11.42 8.39
CA ALA A 467 5.73 -12.57 8.19
C ALA A 467 4.98 -13.92 8.18
N THR A 468 3.68 -13.93 8.44
CA THR A 468 2.85 -15.14 8.44
C THR A 468 1.82 -15.11 7.31
N GLY A 469 1.17 -16.26 7.07
CA GLY A 469 0.15 -16.39 6.03
C GLY A 469 0.64 -16.92 4.70
N TYR A 470 -0.28 -16.92 3.73
CA TYR A 470 0.00 -17.44 2.39
C TYR A 470 0.89 -16.44 1.63
N HIS A 471 0.59 -15.14 1.71
CA HIS A 471 1.43 -14.06 1.18
C HIS A 471 2.27 -13.33 2.23
N ARG A 472 2.97 -14.10 3.07
CA ARG A 472 4.09 -13.54 3.85
C ARG A 472 5.12 -12.85 2.93
N TRP A 473 6.09 -12.17 3.52
CA TRP A 473 7.24 -11.58 2.79
C TRP A 473 7.72 -12.45 1.62
N GLY A 474 7.71 -11.86 0.42
CA GLY A 474 8.20 -12.51 -0.79
C GLY A 474 9.72 -12.62 -0.83
N THR A 475 10.24 -13.09 -1.96
CA THR A 475 11.69 -13.21 -2.21
C THR A 475 12.14 -12.30 -3.35
N PRO A 476 13.44 -11.95 -3.41
CA PRO A 476 13.93 -11.04 -4.44
C PRO A 476 13.79 -11.56 -5.87
N PHE A 477 13.82 -12.88 -6.09
CA PHE A 477 13.91 -13.47 -7.43
C PHE A 477 12.93 -14.62 -7.71
N ASP A 478 11.99 -14.92 -6.81
CA ASP A 478 11.09 -16.07 -6.97
C ASP A 478 9.62 -15.80 -6.61
N SER A 479 9.25 -14.56 -6.27
CA SER A 479 7.85 -14.17 -6.03
C SER A 479 7.19 -13.59 -7.28
N PHE A 480 7.61 -12.40 -7.70
CA PHE A 480 7.11 -11.67 -8.87
C PHE A 480 5.58 -11.58 -8.98
N TRP A 481 4.90 -11.47 -7.86
CA TRP A 481 3.47 -11.22 -7.85
C TRP A 481 3.11 -9.87 -8.49
N CYS A 482 1.83 -9.60 -8.79
CA CYS A 482 1.39 -8.27 -9.24
C CYS A 482 1.86 -7.16 -8.27
N CYS A 483 1.82 -7.43 -6.95
CA CYS A 483 2.27 -6.51 -5.90
C CYS A 483 3.78 -6.24 -5.92
N TYR A 484 4.59 -7.16 -6.45
CA TYR A 484 6.01 -6.87 -6.71
C TYR A 484 6.16 -5.83 -7.81
N GLY A 485 5.35 -5.93 -8.88
CA GLY A 485 5.33 -4.97 -9.97
C GLY A 485 4.89 -3.56 -9.53
N THR A 486 3.75 -3.44 -8.85
CA THR A 486 3.28 -2.15 -8.35
C THR A 486 4.12 -1.61 -7.19
N GLY A 487 4.71 -2.48 -6.37
CA GLY A 487 5.64 -2.13 -5.30
C GLY A 487 6.89 -1.41 -5.84
N ILE A 488 7.57 -2.00 -6.84
CA ILE A 488 8.76 -1.36 -7.42
C ILE A 488 8.43 -0.03 -8.11
N GLU A 489 7.23 0.15 -8.67
CA GLU A 489 6.79 1.44 -9.20
C GLU A 489 6.51 2.45 -8.11
N SER A 490 5.82 2.06 -7.03
CA SER A 490 5.48 2.92 -5.89
C SER A 490 6.72 3.56 -5.27
N PHE A 491 7.73 2.74 -4.93
CA PHE A 491 8.96 3.21 -4.31
C PHE A 491 9.88 3.99 -5.28
N SER A 492 9.63 3.91 -6.59
CA SER A 492 10.35 4.68 -7.61
C SER A 492 9.84 6.10 -7.78
N LYS A 493 8.63 6.40 -7.28
CA LYS A 493 7.93 7.67 -7.56
C LYS A 493 7.40 8.39 -6.32
N LEU A 494 7.94 8.12 -5.13
CA LEU A 494 7.50 8.72 -3.86
C LEU A 494 7.51 10.28 -3.83
N GLY A 495 8.14 10.94 -4.81
CA GLY A 495 8.12 12.40 -4.97
C GLY A 495 7.02 12.95 -5.91
N ASP A 496 6.26 12.10 -6.59
CA ASP A 496 5.38 12.50 -7.72
C ASP A 496 4.14 13.33 -7.30
N SER A 497 3.77 13.26 -6.02
CA SER A 497 2.56 13.87 -5.49
C SER A 497 2.85 14.80 -4.31
N ILE A 498 4.10 15.27 -4.17
CA ILE A 498 4.44 16.31 -3.20
C ILE A 498 4.01 17.69 -3.71
N TYR A 499 4.25 17.95 -5.00
CA TYR A 499 4.10 19.26 -5.63
C TYR A 499 3.23 19.19 -6.89
N PHE A 500 2.28 20.13 -7.02
CA PHE A 500 1.51 20.36 -8.24
C PHE A 500 1.60 21.84 -8.61
N GLU A 501 1.55 22.19 -9.89
CA GLU A 501 1.70 23.56 -10.35
C GLU A 501 0.53 24.04 -11.22
N GLU A 502 0.26 25.34 -11.15
CA GLU A 502 -0.75 26.01 -11.94
C GLU A 502 -0.10 27.20 -12.67
N ALA A 503 -0.31 27.25 -13.98
CA ALA A 503 0.10 28.40 -14.77
C ALA A 503 -0.89 29.56 -14.56
N GLY A 504 -0.37 30.78 -14.60
CA GLY A 504 -1.17 31.98 -14.41
C GLY A 504 -0.30 33.23 -14.44
N LYS A 505 -0.90 34.39 -14.18
CA LYS A 505 -0.17 35.65 -14.04
C LYS A 505 0.87 35.58 -12.91
N ASP A 506 0.46 35.00 -11.79
CA ASP A 506 1.31 34.60 -10.67
C ASP A 506 1.23 33.07 -10.59
N PRO A 507 2.18 32.31 -11.15
CA PRO A 507 2.10 30.85 -11.14
C PRO A 507 2.02 30.32 -9.72
N GLY A 508 1.25 29.27 -9.51
CA GLY A 508 0.99 28.65 -8.21
C GLY A 508 1.73 27.32 -8.05
N LEU A 509 2.32 27.07 -6.88
CA LEU A 509 2.83 25.76 -6.47
C LEU A 509 2.05 25.26 -5.27
N TYR A 510 1.38 24.13 -5.42
CA TYR A 510 0.63 23.43 -4.38
C TYR A 510 1.51 22.37 -3.73
N ILE A 511 1.77 22.54 -2.44
CA ILE A 511 2.55 21.64 -1.60
C ILE A 511 1.56 20.83 -0.77
N ILE A 512 1.33 19.58 -1.17
CA ILE A 512 0.26 18.75 -0.60
C ILE A 512 0.77 17.61 0.27
N GLN A 513 2.06 17.27 0.22
CA GLN A 513 2.66 16.30 1.14
C GLN A 513 3.80 16.95 1.91
N TYR A 514 3.88 16.68 3.20
CA TYR A 514 4.99 17.13 4.05
C TYR A 514 6.07 16.05 4.11
N ILE A 515 6.82 15.95 3.02
CA ILE A 515 7.93 15.01 2.84
C ILE A 515 9.21 15.81 2.58
N SER A 516 10.24 15.60 3.39
CA SER A 516 11.54 16.27 3.23
C SER A 516 12.09 16.04 1.83
N SER A 517 12.23 17.12 1.06
CA SER A 517 12.58 17.07 -0.35
C SER A 517 13.05 18.45 -0.83
N SER A 518 13.62 18.49 -2.03
CA SER A 518 13.92 19.73 -2.73
C SER A 518 13.28 19.71 -4.11
N VAL A 519 12.88 20.88 -4.60
CA VAL A 519 12.28 21.04 -5.93
C VAL A 519 12.87 22.21 -6.68
N ASN A 520 13.29 21.95 -7.92
CA ASN A 520 13.63 22.97 -8.89
C ASN A 520 12.37 23.41 -9.64
N TRP A 521 11.61 24.34 -9.06
CA TRP A 521 10.35 24.79 -9.64
C TRP A 521 10.59 25.78 -10.78
N LYS A 522 10.62 25.23 -12.01
CA LYS A 522 10.95 25.98 -13.24
C LYS A 522 9.94 27.10 -13.54
N LEU A 523 8.64 26.83 -13.41
CA LEU A 523 7.58 27.79 -13.73
C LEU A 523 7.63 29.03 -12.80
N GLY A 524 7.91 28.82 -11.52
CA GLY A 524 8.10 29.90 -10.54
C GLY A 524 9.51 30.48 -10.49
N HIS A 525 10.46 29.97 -11.28
CA HIS A 525 11.88 30.37 -11.30
C HIS A 525 12.58 30.36 -9.91
N ILE A 526 12.16 29.47 -9.02
CA ILE A 526 12.71 29.33 -7.67
C ILE A 526 13.14 27.88 -7.41
N PHE A 527 14.13 27.72 -6.54
CA PHE A 527 14.47 26.44 -5.94
C PHE A 527 13.99 26.44 -4.49
N ILE A 528 13.38 25.34 -4.08
CA ILE A 528 12.80 25.16 -2.75
C ILE A 528 13.50 23.98 -2.08
N ASP A 529 14.03 24.19 -0.88
CA ASP A 529 14.43 23.10 0.02
C ASP A 529 13.43 23.03 1.18
N HIS A 530 12.76 21.88 1.26
CA HIS A 530 11.65 21.60 2.15
C HIS A 530 12.09 20.56 3.17
N LYS A 531 12.15 20.96 4.45
CA LYS A 531 12.62 20.12 5.55
C LYS A 531 11.52 19.90 6.56
N VAL A 532 11.24 18.63 6.82
CA VAL A 532 10.26 18.17 7.79
C VAL A 532 11.00 17.55 8.96
N MET A 533 10.81 18.11 10.16
CA MET A 533 11.38 17.52 11.37
C MET A 533 10.66 16.20 11.70
N PRO A 534 11.39 15.15 12.14
CA PRO A 534 10.76 13.91 12.56
C PRO A 534 9.71 14.15 13.64
N VAL A 535 8.52 13.57 13.42
CA VAL A 535 7.44 13.59 14.41
C VAL A 535 7.80 12.66 15.56
N VAL A 536 7.51 13.12 16.78
CA VAL A 536 7.70 12.35 18.02
C VAL A 536 6.44 12.41 18.88
N SER A 537 6.25 11.45 19.78
CA SER A 537 5.04 11.36 20.61
C SER A 537 5.04 12.38 21.77
N TRP A 538 6.22 12.73 22.30
CA TRP A 538 6.37 13.68 23.41
C TRP A 538 6.36 15.16 23.01
N ASP A 539 6.27 15.46 21.71
CA ASP A 539 6.11 16.82 21.18
C ASP A 539 5.09 16.78 20.03
N SER A 540 3.86 17.18 20.34
CA SER A 540 2.69 16.99 19.48
C SER A 540 2.57 17.97 18.33
N ARG A 541 3.64 18.15 17.57
CA ARG A 541 3.74 19.12 16.47
C ARG A 541 4.57 18.58 15.32
N LEU A 542 4.03 18.71 14.11
CA LEU A 542 4.78 18.62 12.86
C LEU A 542 5.42 19.99 12.59
N ARG A 543 6.73 20.02 12.38
CA ARG A 543 7.45 21.24 12.01
C ARG A 543 8.04 21.12 10.63
N VAL A 544 7.74 22.12 9.82
CA VAL A 544 8.14 22.19 8.42
C VAL A 544 8.85 23.52 8.20
N THR A 545 10.02 23.46 7.58
CA THR A 545 10.78 24.63 7.15
C THR A 545 10.96 24.56 5.65
N THR A 546 10.53 25.60 4.95
CA THR A 546 10.66 25.74 3.50
C THR A 546 11.55 26.93 3.23
N THR A 547 12.76 26.67 2.74
CA THR A 547 13.72 27.71 2.35
C THR A 547 13.67 27.90 0.85
N ILE A 548 13.73 29.15 0.41
CA ILE A 548 13.50 29.51 -0.99
C ILE A 548 14.72 30.23 -1.51
N SER A 549 15.14 29.88 -2.72
CA SER A 549 16.22 30.55 -3.43
C SER A 549 15.76 30.95 -4.82
N SER A 550 15.85 32.24 -5.13
CA SER A 550 15.38 32.78 -6.41
C SER A 550 16.47 32.72 -7.46
N LYS A 551 16.13 32.21 -8.65
CA LYS A 551 17.03 32.19 -9.81
C LYS A 551 16.89 33.43 -10.70
N LYS A 552 15.82 34.20 -10.51
CA LYS A 552 15.53 35.40 -11.29
C LYS A 552 14.71 36.39 -10.45
N GLU A 553 15.26 37.58 -10.25
CA GLU A 553 14.56 38.65 -9.53
C GLU A 553 13.36 39.18 -10.34
N GLY A 554 12.31 39.60 -9.64
CA GLY A 554 11.19 40.36 -10.22
C GLY A 554 9.98 39.56 -10.71
N LEU A 555 9.97 38.22 -10.57
CA LEU A 555 8.79 37.39 -10.86
C LEU A 555 8.06 37.04 -9.57
N SER A 556 6.76 37.36 -9.54
CA SER A 556 5.85 37.01 -8.44
C SER A 556 5.28 35.61 -8.67
N SER A 557 5.16 34.81 -7.61
CA SER A 557 4.53 33.50 -7.64
C SER A 557 3.89 33.16 -6.30
N THR A 558 2.98 32.19 -6.29
CA THR A 558 2.21 31.80 -5.11
C THR A 558 2.60 30.41 -4.63
N LEU A 559 2.87 30.26 -3.33
CA LEU A 559 3.02 28.97 -2.68
C LEU A 559 1.79 28.66 -1.85
N HIS A 560 1.15 27.52 -2.11
CA HIS A 560 -0.02 27.00 -1.41
C HIS A 560 0.40 25.82 -0.52
N PHE A 561 0.26 25.97 0.80
CA PHE A 561 0.58 24.93 1.78
C PHE A 561 -0.69 24.29 2.32
N ARG A 562 -0.82 22.97 2.17
CA ARG A 562 -1.97 22.21 2.71
C ARG A 562 -2.05 22.34 4.23
N ILE A 563 -3.17 22.76 4.80
CA ILE A 563 -3.43 22.61 6.24
C ILE A 563 -4.28 21.34 6.43
N PRO A 564 -3.69 20.22 6.91
CA PRO A 564 -4.37 18.92 6.95
C PRO A 564 -5.58 18.93 7.88
N PHE A 565 -6.57 18.08 7.62
CA PHE A 565 -7.76 17.98 8.48
C PHE A 565 -7.44 17.52 9.92
N TRP A 566 -6.35 16.77 10.12
CA TRP A 566 -5.97 16.22 11.42
C TRP A 566 -5.31 17.24 12.37
N THR A 567 -4.98 18.44 11.88
CA THR A 567 -4.41 19.52 12.71
C THR A 567 -5.49 20.37 13.37
N THR A 568 -5.09 21.42 14.08
CA THR A 568 -6.02 22.32 14.80
C THR A 568 -5.80 23.78 14.41
N LEU A 569 -6.72 24.67 14.80
CA LEU A 569 -6.58 26.12 14.59
C LEU A 569 -5.40 26.76 15.36
N ASN A 570 -4.74 26.00 16.24
CA ASN A 570 -3.48 26.41 16.86
C ASN A 570 -2.27 26.26 15.93
N ALA A 571 -2.48 25.79 14.69
CA ALA A 571 -1.47 25.79 13.64
C ALA A 571 -0.91 27.20 13.41
N LYS A 572 0.40 27.27 13.16
CA LYS A 572 1.10 28.53 12.92
C LYS A 572 1.86 28.44 11.61
N ALA A 573 1.72 29.47 10.79
CA ALA A 573 2.54 29.70 9.62
C ALA A 573 3.29 31.02 9.79
N THR A 574 4.56 31.07 9.43
CA THR A 574 5.32 32.33 9.39
C THR A 574 6.10 32.47 8.10
N LEU A 575 6.25 33.71 7.62
CA LEU A 575 7.16 34.12 6.56
C LEU A 575 8.21 35.04 7.19
N ASN A 576 9.48 34.63 7.20
CA ASN A 576 10.58 35.39 7.83
C ASN A 576 10.29 35.80 9.28
N GLY A 577 9.62 34.90 10.03
CA GLY A 577 9.21 35.14 11.41
C GLY A 577 7.93 35.97 11.59
N GLN A 578 7.36 36.54 10.52
CA GLN A 578 6.08 37.24 10.57
C GLN A 578 4.92 36.25 10.36
N GLY A 579 3.89 36.31 11.20
CA GLY A 579 2.75 35.40 11.13
C GLY A 579 1.96 35.53 9.82
N VAL A 580 1.62 34.39 9.22
CA VAL A 580 0.70 34.28 8.07
C VAL A 580 -0.63 33.73 8.60
N PRO A 581 -1.76 34.41 8.36
CA PRO A 581 -3.06 33.95 8.86
C PRO A 581 -3.46 32.58 8.32
N ILE A 582 -4.00 31.73 9.20
CA ILE A 582 -4.61 30.43 8.85
C ILE A 582 -6.11 30.55 9.14
N ALA A 583 -6.93 30.53 8.09
CA ALA A 583 -8.38 30.75 8.22
C ALA A 583 -9.12 29.51 8.75
N SER A 584 -8.79 28.31 8.26
CA SER A 584 -9.32 27.04 8.76
C SER A 584 -8.38 25.87 8.47
N THR A 585 -8.65 24.72 9.10
CA THR A 585 -8.09 23.43 8.69
C THR A 585 -8.80 22.94 7.41
N GLY A 586 -8.18 22.00 6.69
CA GLY A 586 -8.74 21.46 5.45
C GLY A 586 -8.72 22.45 4.28
N MET A 587 -7.83 23.44 4.29
CA MET A 587 -7.66 24.43 3.22
C MET A 587 -6.17 24.70 2.95
N PHE A 588 -5.88 25.50 1.93
CA PHE A 588 -4.53 26.00 1.68
C PHE A 588 -4.26 27.33 2.38
N VAL A 589 -3.07 27.46 2.96
CA VAL A 589 -2.47 28.77 3.28
C VAL A 589 -1.65 29.19 2.08
N SER A 590 -1.95 30.37 1.53
CA SER A 590 -1.35 30.85 0.29
C SER A 590 -0.50 32.08 0.53
N VAL A 591 0.73 32.09 0.01
CA VAL A 591 1.65 33.22 0.10
C VAL A 591 2.09 33.60 -1.31
N THR A 592 1.71 34.80 -1.76
CA THR A 592 2.12 35.36 -3.04
C THR A 592 3.20 36.41 -2.83
N LYS A 593 4.34 36.24 -3.49
CA LYS A 593 5.49 37.13 -3.31
C LYS A 593 6.42 37.08 -4.52
N ILE A 594 7.21 38.15 -4.71
CA ILE A 594 8.49 38.06 -5.41
C ILE A 594 9.51 37.49 -4.41
N TRP A 595 9.92 36.24 -4.64
CA TRP A 595 10.77 35.50 -3.73
C TRP A 595 12.23 35.96 -3.79
N SER A 596 12.88 35.97 -2.62
CA SER A 596 14.29 36.26 -2.39
C SER A 596 14.98 35.07 -1.75
N SER A 597 16.31 34.98 -1.88
CA SER A 597 17.09 33.89 -1.30
C SER A 597 17.16 33.89 0.24
N SER A 598 16.62 34.92 0.89
CA SER A 598 16.46 35.00 2.34
C SER A 598 15.09 34.55 2.84
N ASP A 599 14.14 34.25 1.94
CA ASP A 599 12.78 33.91 2.35
C ASP A 599 12.70 32.50 2.93
N VAL A 600 12.12 32.42 4.13
CA VAL A 600 11.87 31.17 4.85
C VAL A 600 10.42 31.15 5.30
N ILE A 601 9.73 30.07 4.95
CA ILE A 601 8.40 29.77 5.48
C ILE A 601 8.51 28.65 6.49
N THR A 602 7.90 28.83 7.66
CA THR A 602 7.79 27.78 8.67
C THR A 602 6.34 27.45 8.94
N LEU A 603 6.03 26.16 9.09
CA LEU A 603 4.75 25.67 9.58
C LEU A 603 4.99 24.89 10.87
N GLU A 604 4.20 25.18 11.89
CA GLU A 604 4.07 24.39 13.11
C GLU A 604 2.62 23.91 13.18
N LEU A 605 2.40 22.63 12.88
CA LEU A 605 1.06 22.03 12.81
C LEU A 605 0.87 21.08 14.01
N PRO A 606 0.00 21.42 14.98
CA PRO A 606 -0.34 20.51 16.07
C PRO A 606 -0.86 19.18 15.54
N ILE A 607 -0.39 18.08 16.11
CA ILE A 607 -0.80 16.72 15.78
C ILE A 607 -1.72 16.23 16.90
N THR A 608 -2.86 15.67 16.53
CA THR A 608 -3.86 15.16 17.49
C THR A 608 -3.98 13.65 17.42
N LEU A 609 -4.29 13.04 18.57
CA LEU A 609 -4.80 11.67 18.63
C LEU A 609 -6.27 11.69 18.22
N ARG A 610 -6.66 10.71 17.39
CA ARG A 610 -8.04 10.50 16.96
C ARG A 610 -8.36 9.02 16.93
N MET A 611 -9.62 8.68 17.17
CA MET A 611 -10.12 7.33 16.93
C MET A 611 -10.98 7.34 15.67
N GLU A 612 -10.93 6.24 14.91
CA GLU A 612 -11.70 6.05 13.69
C GLU A 612 -12.43 4.71 13.80
N ALA A 613 -13.77 4.74 13.82
CA ALA A 613 -14.57 3.53 13.84
C ALA A 613 -14.37 2.75 12.55
N ILE A 614 -14.39 1.42 12.65
CA ILE A 614 -14.46 0.58 11.45
C ILE A 614 -15.72 0.90 10.66
N GLN A 615 -15.65 0.81 9.33
CA GLN A 615 -16.81 1.02 8.47
C GLN A 615 -17.71 -0.21 8.54
N ASP A 616 -18.49 -0.30 9.62
CA ASP A 616 -19.47 -1.35 9.85
C ASP A 616 -20.72 -0.77 10.52
N ASP A 617 -21.87 -0.93 9.86
CA ASP A 617 -23.14 -0.37 10.35
C ASP A 617 -23.83 -1.26 11.41
N ARG A 618 -23.26 -2.43 11.76
CA ARG A 618 -23.81 -3.31 12.81
C ARG A 618 -23.44 -2.79 14.19
N SER A 619 -24.41 -2.73 15.08
CA SER A 619 -24.23 -2.31 16.48
C SER A 619 -23.19 -3.11 17.24
N ASP A 620 -23.04 -4.40 16.91
CA ASP A 620 -22.12 -5.32 17.59
C ASP A 620 -20.64 -4.95 17.40
N TYR A 621 -20.34 -4.14 16.37
CA TYR A 621 -18.97 -3.68 16.05
C TYR A 621 -18.79 -2.18 16.28
N ALA A 622 -19.77 -1.48 16.85
CA ALA A 622 -19.72 -0.02 17.05
C ALA A 622 -18.56 0.43 17.97
N SER A 623 -18.08 -0.47 18.83
CA SER A 623 -16.95 -0.24 19.72
C SER A 623 -15.58 -0.46 19.08
N LEU A 624 -15.52 -1.00 17.85
CA LEU A 624 -14.28 -1.35 17.19
C LEU A 624 -13.66 -0.13 16.48
N GLN A 625 -12.52 0.35 16.98
CA GLN A 625 -11.89 1.60 16.53
C GLN A 625 -10.39 1.45 16.31
N ALA A 626 -9.88 2.11 15.27
CA ALA A 626 -8.46 2.34 15.04
C ALA A 626 -8.00 3.63 15.72
N ILE A 627 -6.72 3.73 16.06
CA ILE A 627 -6.12 4.91 16.70
C ILE A 627 -5.11 5.54 15.75
N LEU A 628 -5.22 6.85 15.52
CA LEU A 628 -4.32 7.58 14.64
C LEU A 628 -3.72 8.79 15.37
N TYR A 629 -2.47 9.09 15.06
CA TYR A 629 -1.75 10.28 15.51
C TYR A 629 -1.39 11.12 14.28
N GLY A 630 -2.21 12.13 13.99
CA GLY A 630 -2.16 12.84 12.71
C GLY A 630 -2.40 11.88 11.53
N PRO A 631 -1.44 11.75 10.59
CA PRO A 631 -1.54 10.82 9.47
C PRO A 631 -1.10 9.38 9.80
N TYR A 632 -0.50 9.14 10.97
CA TYR A 632 0.08 7.85 11.33
C TYR A 632 -0.96 6.94 12.01
N LEU A 633 -1.23 5.78 11.41
CA LEU A 633 -2.00 4.72 12.04
C LEU A 633 -1.15 4.02 13.10
N LEU A 634 -1.62 4.04 14.34
CA LEU A 634 -0.99 3.39 15.47
C LEU A 634 -1.56 1.98 15.65
N VAL A 635 -0.67 1.00 15.80
CA VAL A 635 -1.03 -0.41 16.03
C VAL A 635 -0.40 -0.89 17.33
N GLY A 636 -1.08 -1.80 18.02
CA GLY A 636 -0.59 -2.37 19.28
C GLY A 636 0.24 -3.61 19.04
N LEU A 637 1.40 -3.72 19.69
CA LEU A 637 2.19 -4.95 19.69
C LEU A 637 1.56 -6.01 20.60
N THR A 638 0.71 -6.87 20.02
CA THR A 638 -0.08 -7.85 20.76
C THR A 638 -0.21 -9.15 19.98
N THR A 639 -0.57 -10.23 20.68
CA THR A 639 -0.84 -11.55 20.07
C THR A 639 -2.34 -11.82 19.89
N GLY A 640 -3.18 -10.77 19.87
CA GLY A 640 -4.62 -10.91 19.57
C GLY A 640 -5.58 -10.30 20.60
N TYR A 641 -5.10 -9.89 21.78
CA TYR A 641 -5.91 -9.10 22.71
C TYR A 641 -6.07 -7.67 22.20
N SER A 642 -7.29 -7.12 22.27
CA SER A 642 -7.65 -5.85 21.65
C SER A 642 -8.59 -4.97 22.49
N ASP A 643 -8.89 -5.34 23.74
CA ASP A 643 -9.83 -4.59 24.60
C ASP A 643 -9.13 -3.41 25.32
N LEU A 644 -9.49 -2.20 24.91
CA LEU A 644 -9.07 -0.95 25.55
C LEU A 644 -10.10 -0.51 26.59
N LYS A 645 -9.62 0.04 27.71
CA LYS A 645 -10.45 0.60 28.77
C LYS A 645 -10.09 2.07 28.97
N PRO A 646 -10.71 3.00 28.21
CA PRO A 646 -10.48 4.42 28.38
C PRO A 646 -10.79 4.86 29.81
N SER A 647 -9.99 5.79 30.34
CA SER A 647 -10.39 6.55 31.53
C SER A 647 -11.35 7.66 31.13
N SER A 648 -12.23 8.08 32.03
CA SER A 648 -13.06 9.28 31.84
C SER A 648 -12.16 10.48 31.52
N GLY A 649 -12.28 11.06 30.32
CA GLY A 649 -11.42 12.19 29.91
C GLY A 649 -11.11 12.20 28.41
N SER A 650 -10.08 12.95 28.05
CA SER A 650 -9.53 13.04 26.70
C SER A 650 -8.69 11.81 26.35
N LEU A 651 -8.43 11.57 25.06
CA LEU A 651 -7.54 10.48 24.60
C LEU A 651 -6.15 10.56 25.24
N SER A 652 -5.65 11.77 25.49
CA SER A 652 -4.32 12.00 26.06
C SER A 652 -4.21 11.58 27.54
N ASP A 653 -5.33 11.35 28.23
CA ASP A 653 -5.35 10.89 29.64
C ASP A 653 -5.09 9.38 29.79
N TRP A 654 -5.24 8.63 28.69
CA TRP A 654 -5.08 7.17 28.69
C TRP A 654 -4.24 6.63 27.52
N ILE A 655 -3.86 7.46 26.55
CA ILE A 655 -2.85 7.18 25.53
C ILE A 655 -1.66 8.14 25.77
N ILE A 656 -0.65 7.63 26.47
CA ILE A 656 0.44 8.43 27.03
C ILE A 656 1.69 8.28 26.15
N PRO A 657 2.36 9.38 25.74
CA PRO A 657 3.57 9.29 24.92
C PRO A 657 4.72 8.61 25.67
N VAL A 658 5.46 7.75 24.97
CA VAL A 658 6.68 7.12 25.50
C VAL A 658 7.85 8.09 25.39
N PRO A 659 8.52 8.49 26.50
CA PRO A 659 9.66 9.40 26.44
C PRO A 659 10.89 8.80 25.72
N SER A 660 11.68 9.65 25.08
CA SER A 660 12.89 9.23 24.33
C SER A 660 13.90 8.44 25.18
N TYR A 661 14.06 8.81 26.46
CA TYR A 661 15.02 8.18 27.36
C TYR A 661 14.63 6.74 27.75
N TYR A 662 13.41 6.28 27.47
CA TYR A 662 13.02 4.90 27.77
C TYR A 662 13.87 3.89 26.97
N ASN A 663 14.34 4.25 25.77
CA ASN A 663 15.19 3.38 24.96
C ASN A 663 16.53 3.05 25.64
N SER A 664 17.09 3.96 26.45
CA SER A 664 18.35 3.67 27.17
C SER A 664 18.14 2.72 28.38
N GLN A 665 16.89 2.46 28.75
CA GLN A 665 16.50 1.55 29.83
C GLN A 665 16.15 0.14 29.33
N LEU A 666 16.17 -0.09 28.01
CA LEU A 666 15.84 -1.39 27.42
C LEU A 666 17.03 -2.34 27.45
N ILE A 667 16.77 -3.57 27.87
CA ILE A 667 17.74 -4.66 27.92
C ILE A 667 17.19 -5.95 27.33
N SER A 668 18.11 -6.85 26.98
CA SER A 668 17.84 -8.27 26.87
C SER A 668 18.84 -9.05 27.72
N LEU A 669 18.42 -10.22 28.21
CA LEU A 669 19.23 -11.09 29.04
C LEU A 669 19.48 -12.39 28.28
N SER A 670 20.74 -12.80 28.12
CA SER A 670 21.07 -13.99 27.34
C SER A 670 22.02 -14.95 28.05
N GLN A 671 22.01 -16.21 27.65
CA GLN A 671 22.93 -17.24 28.10
C GLN A 671 23.49 -18.00 26.90
N GLU A 672 24.78 -18.32 26.94
CA GLU A 672 25.41 -19.19 25.95
C GLU A 672 25.40 -20.63 26.44
N THR A 673 25.03 -21.57 25.57
CA THR A 673 25.10 -23.01 25.85
C THR A 673 25.56 -23.73 24.60
N GLY A 674 26.80 -24.25 24.63
CA GLY A 674 27.43 -24.80 23.45
C GLY A 674 27.72 -23.71 22.41
N ASN A 675 27.23 -23.89 21.18
CA ASN A 675 27.39 -22.92 20.08
C ASN A 675 26.15 -22.04 19.86
N SER A 676 25.18 -22.07 20.77
CA SER A 676 23.92 -21.33 20.66
C SER A 676 23.77 -20.32 21.79
N THR A 677 23.28 -19.14 21.44
CA THR A 677 22.89 -18.09 22.38
C THR A 677 21.38 -18.14 22.56
N PHE A 678 20.93 -18.15 23.81
CA PHE A 678 19.51 -18.12 24.18
C PHE A 678 19.17 -16.80 24.88
N ALA A 679 18.03 -16.21 24.57
CA ALA A 679 17.50 -15.03 25.23
C ALA A 679 16.40 -15.43 26.24
N LEU A 680 16.37 -14.73 27.37
CA LEU A 680 15.23 -14.74 28.27
C LEU A 680 14.06 -14.06 27.56
N ALA A 681 12.94 -14.75 27.47
CA ALA A 681 11.71 -14.24 26.88
C ALA A 681 10.53 -14.49 27.81
N HIS A 682 9.50 -13.67 27.68
CA HIS A 682 8.27 -13.84 28.43
C HIS A 682 7.15 -14.43 27.55
N THR A 683 6.28 -15.23 28.17
CA THR A 683 5.01 -15.67 27.59
C THR A 683 3.87 -14.85 28.21
N THR A 684 2.61 -15.26 28.02
CA THR A 684 1.48 -14.62 28.71
C THR A 684 1.51 -14.83 30.23
N LYS A 685 2.16 -15.90 30.73
CA LYS A 685 2.09 -16.30 32.14
C LYS A 685 3.43 -16.58 32.82
N SER A 686 4.48 -16.86 32.05
CA SER A 686 5.78 -17.29 32.60
C SER A 686 6.95 -16.78 31.78
N LEU A 687 8.19 -17.11 32.19
CA LEU A 687 9.40 -16.85 31.41
C LEU A 687 10.05 -18.15 30.93
N ILE A 688 10.66 -18.07 29.75
CA ILE A 688 11.32 -19.17 29.05
C ILE A 688 12.65 -18.68 28.45
N MET A 689 13.50 -19.63 28.07
CA MET A 689 14.67 -19.35 27.24
C MET A 689 14.37 -19.75 25.79
N ILE A 690 14.55 -18.83 24.85
CA ILE A 690 14.40 -19.06 23.40
C ILE A 690 15.71 -18.80 22.67
N ASN A 691 15.85 -19.25 21.42
CA ASN A 691 17.00 -18.86 20.60
C ASN A 691 17.08 -17.34 20.50
N PHE A 692 18.28 -16.76 20.62
CA PHE A 692 18.44 -15.31 20.61
C PHE A 692 17.87 -14.72 19.31
N PRO A 693 16.83 -13.86 19.40
CA PRO A 693 16.08 -13.46 18.22
C PRO A 693 16.74 -12.31 17.47
N GLY A 694 16.47 -12.22 16.17
CA GLY A 694 16.82 -11.05 15.36
C GLY A 694 15.89 -9.87 15.62
N PRO A 695 16.35 -8.61 15.42
CA PRO A 695 15.52 -7.42 15.59
C PRO A 695 14.37 -7.37 14.59
N GLY A 696 13.22 -6.84 15.01
CA GLY A 696 12.03 -6.74 14.17
C GLY A 696 11.19 -8.02 14.12
N THR A 697 11.42 -8.95 15.05
CA THR A 697 10.66 -10.20 15.19
C THR A 697 9.75 -10.16 16.42
N SER A 698 8.68 -10.96 16.43
CA SER A 698 7.84 -11.12 17.62
C SER A 698 8.65 -11.60 18.83
N ASP A 699 9.59 -12.53 18.61
CA ASP A 699 10.48 -13.01 19.67
C ASP A 699 11.39 -11.91 20.24
N SER A 700 11.84 -10.95 19.42
CA SER A 700 12.59 -9.79 19.90
C SER A 700 11.77 -8.87 20.80
N VAL A 701 10.46 -8.76 20.54
CA VAL A 701 9.52 -8.03 21.40
C VAL A 701 9.41 -8.74 22.76
N PHE A 702 9.21 -10.07 22.78
CA PHE A 702 9.08 -10.85 24.01
C PHE A 702 10.40 -11.02 24.79
N SER A 703 11.54 -10.79 24.15
CA SER A 703 12.88 -10.90 24.77
C SER A 703 13.44 -9.55 25.23
N THR A 704 12.68 -8.47 25.08
CA THR A 704 13.10 -7.12 25.46
C THR A 704 12.36 -6.68 26.73
N PHE A 705 13.10 -6.17 27.70
CA PHE A 705 12.57 -5.69 28.97
C PHE A 705 13.06 -4.28 29.24
N ARG A 706 12.25 -3.46 29.89
CA ARG A 706 12.65 -2.17 30.43
C ARG A 706 13.02 -2.32 31.90
N ILE A 707 14.17 -1.77 32.29
CA ILE A 707 14.57 -1.68 33.69
C ILE A 707 13.86 -0.49 34.34
N ILE A 708 13.19 -0.75 35.45
CA ILE A 708 12.57 0.26 36.31
C ILE A 708 13.29 0.26 37.65
N SER A 709 13.63 1.43 38.17
CA SER A 709 14.16 1.54 39.54
C SER A 709 13.08 1.19 40.55
N ALA A 710 13.39 0.31 41.51
CA ALA A 710 12.49 0.02 42.63
C ALA A 710 12.55 1.09 43.72
N ASP A 711 13.63 1.89 43.76
CA ASP A 711 13.80 2.94 44.76
C ASP A 711 13.40 4.31 44.17
N SER A 712 12.41 4.96 44.79
CA SER A 712 11.88 6.26 44.33
C SER A 712 12.89 7.41 44.29
N LYS A 713 14.06 7.25 44.93
CA LYS A 713 15.14 8.26 44.98
C LYS A 713 16.28 8.01 44.00
N THR A 714 16.32 6.85 43.34
CA THR A 714 17.41 6.51 42.42
C THR A 714 16.88 6.39 41.00
N SER A 715 17.49 7.12 40.08
CA SER A 715 17.24 6.93 38.65
C SER A 715 18.16 5.85 38.10
N VAL A 716 17.65 5.14 37.10
CA VAL A 716 18.40 4.20 36.27
C VAL A 716 18.37 4.74 34.85
N SER A 717 19.53 5.21 34.38
CA SER A 717 19.71 5.72 33.01
C SER A 717 20.11 4.64 32.02
N SER A 718 20.77 3.58 32.50
CA SER A 718 21.22 2.42 31.72
C SER A 718 21.30 1.18 32.60
N TYR A 719 21.45 -0.01 32.01
CA TYR A 719 21.65 -1.24 32.78
C TYR A 719 22.97 -1.25 33.59
N ASN A 720 24.02 -0.59 33.09
CA ASN A 720 25.28 -0.44 33.83
C ASN A 720 25.05 0.34 35.13
N ASP A 721 24.19 1.37 35.09
CA ASP A 721 23.82 2.14 36.27
C ASP A 721 22.90 1.38 37.23
N ALA A 722 22.29 0.29 36.78
CA ALA A 722 21.42 -0.55 37.59
C ALA A 722 22.20 -1.58 38.44
N ILE A 723 23.47 -1.86 38.12
CA ILE A 723 24.27 -2.86 38.83
C ILE A 723 24.41 -2.45 40.30
N GLY A 724 24.08 -3.39 41.19
CA GLY A 724 24.08 -3.22 42.64
C GLY A 724 22.79 -2.62 43.22
N LYS A 725 21.87 -2.15 42.38
CA LYS A 725 20.59 -1.52 42.79
C LYS A 725 19.42 -2.51 42.75
N ASN A 726 18.32 -2.11 43.38
CA ASN A 726 17.04 -2.80 43.31
C ASN A 726 16.27 -2.33 42.07
N ILE A 727 15.87 -3.27 41.23
CA ILE A 727 15.18 -3.04 39.97
C ILE A 727 13.93 -3.90 39.85
N MET A 728 13.07 -3.51 38.93
CA MET A 728 11.98 -4.32 38.40
C MET A 728 12.15 -4.41 36.88
N LEU A 729 11.71 -5.53 36.30
CA LEU A 729 11.73 -5.75 34.85
C LEU A 729 10.31 -5.66 34.32
N GLU A 730 10.08 -4.72 33.42
CA GLU A 730 8.81 -4.54 32.70
C GLU A 730 8.95 -5.10 31.28
N PRO A 731 8.09 -6.02 30.83
CA PRO A 731 8.09 -6.48 29.44
C PRO A 731 7.81 -5.33 28.46
N TYR A 732 8.58 -5.24 27.38
CA TYR A 732 8.55 -4.13 26.43
C TYR A 732 7.16 -3.85 25.83
N ASN A 733 6.41 -4.88 25.46
CA ASN A 733 5.07 -4.76 24.86
C ASN A 733 3.92 -4.75 25.87
N ASN A 734 4.18 -5.00 27.16
CA ASN A 734 3.15 -4.95 28.22
C ASN A 734 3.50 -3.89 29.28
N PRO A 735 3.49 -2.58 28.95
CA PRO A 735 3.80 -1.53 29.91
C PRO A 735 2.88 -1.61 31.15
N GLY A 736 3.44 -1.42 32.34
CA GLY A 736 2.74 -1.51 33.63
C GLY A 736 2.64 -2.93 34.21
N MET A 737 3.09 -3.95 33.47
CA MET A 737 3.27 -5.32 33.96
C MET A 737 4.72 -5.54 34.38
N LEU A 738 4.95 -6.38 35.38
CA LEU A 738 6.27 -6.66 35.93
C LEU A 738 6.52 -8.16 36.02
N ILE A 739 7.78 -8.56 35.86
CA ILE A 739 8.22 -9.92 36.19
C ILE A 739 8.16 -10.11 37.71
N VAL A 740 7.48 -11.17 38.17
CA VAL A 740 7.28 -11.47 39.59
C VAL A 740 7.73 -12.88 39.95
N GLN A 741 8.24 -13.05 41.16
CA GLN A 741 8.50 -14.38 41.72
C GLN A 741 7.25 -14.97 42.38
N GLN A 742 7.03 -16.29 42.24
CA GLN A 742 5.86 -16.99 42.79
C GLN A 742 6.21 -17.95 43.95
N GLY A 743 7.41 -17.83 44.50
CA GLY A 743 7.94 -18.72 45.53
C GLY A 743 9.18 -19.47 45.08
N LYS A 744 9.80 -20.17 46.04
CA LYS A 744 11.02 -20.95 45.81
C LYS A 744 10.72 -22.14 44.90
N GLU A 745 11.59 -22.38 43.94
CA GLU A 745 11.50 -23.47 42.95
C GLU A 745 10.26 -23.37 42.04
N GLN A 746 9.58 -22.23 42.02
CA GLN A 746 8.45 -21.94 41.14
C GLN A 746 8.90 -21.17 39.89
N GLU A 747 8.11 -21.27 38.83
CA GLU A 747 8.27 -20.42 37.64
C GLU A 747 8.05 -18.95 37.98
N LEU A 748 8.81 -18.08 37.33
CA LEU A 748 8.54 -16.65 37.38
C LEU A 748 7.26 -16.34 36.61
N GLY A 749 6.49 -15.37 37.08
CA GLY A 749 5.25 -14.92 36.46
C GLY A 749 5.31 -13.47 35.97
N ILE A 750 4.18 -13.01 35.44
CA ILE A 750 3.97 -11.62 35.04
C ILE A 750 2.71 -11.12 35.74
N SER A 751 2.81 -10.00 36.46
CA SER A 751 1.69 -9.41 37.21
C SER A 751 1.71 -7.89 37.12
N GLY A 752 0.59 -7.26 37.48
CA GLY A 752 0.48 -5.81 37.52
C GLY A 752 1.34 -5.18 38.62
N SER A 753 1.61 -3.88 38.49
CA SER A 753 2.45 -3.08 39.39
C SER A 753 2.06 -3.04 40.88
N SER A 754 0.95 -3.66 41.30
CA SER A 754 0.53 -3.76 42.70
C SER A 754 1.37 -4.73 43.53
N ASP A 755 2.06 -5.69 42.92
CA ASP A 755 2.88 -6.70 43.62
C ASP A 755 4.39 -6.36 43.59
N GLN A 756 4.73 -5.13 43.98
CA GLN A 756 6.10 -4.62 43.89
C GLN A 756 7.10 -5.45 44.70
N GLN A 757 6.69 -6.01 45.84
CA GLN A 757 7.58 -6.78 46.70
C GLN A 757 8.07 -8.06 46.02
N ASN A 758 7.20 -8.75 45.28
CA ASN A 758 7.58 -9.95 44.52
C ASN A 758 8.19 -9.62 43.15
N ALA A 759 8.06 -8.38 42.68
CA ALA A 759 8.65 -7.91 41.42
C ALA A 759 10.08 -7.35 41.56
N THR A 760 10.56 -7.16 42.79
CA THR A 760 11.83 -6.48 43.03
C THR A 760 13.01 -7.46 43.07
N PHE A 761 14.00 -7.19 42.21
CA PHE A 761 15.25 -7.94 42.13
C PHE A 761 16.45 -7.02 42.35
N ARG A 762 17.45 -7.49 43.07
CA ARG A 762 18.76 -6.85 43.12
C ARG A 762 19.59 -7.32 41.94
N LEU A 763 20.08 -6.39 41.13
CA LEU A 763 20.95 -6.71 40.00
C LEU A 763 22.38 -6.88 40.51
N VAL A 764 22.86 -8.11 40.56
CA VAL A 764 24.20 -8.44 41.06
C VAL A 764 25.17 -8.58 39.89
N GLY A 765 26.23 -7.76 39.89
CA GLY A 765 27.27 -7.84 38.87
C GLY A 765 28.16 -9.10 39.00
N GLY A 766 28.57 -9.65 37.86
CA GLY A 766 29.53 -10.73 37.72
C GLY A 766 30.70 -10.36 36.82
N ALA A 767 31.55 -11.33 36.48
CA ALA A 767 32.66 -11.12 35.55
C ALA A 767 32.16 -10.86 34.12
N GLU A 768 32.94 -10.10 33.35
CA GLU A 768 32.75 -9.94 31.89
C GLU A 768 31.35 -9.45 31.45
N GLY A 769 30.70 -8.59 32.26
CA GLY A 769 29.39 -8.03 31.92
C GLY A 769 28.19 -8.93 32.26
N MET A 770 28.44 -10.09 32.87
CA MET A 770 27.39 -10.96 33.38
C MET A 770 26.67 -10.34 34.57
N VAL A 771 25.37 -10.58 34.67
CA VAL A 771 24.52 -10.13 35.77
C VAL A 771 23.69 -11.30 36.30
N ARG A 772 23.30 -11.22 37.57
CA ARG A 772 22.38 -12.15 38.23
C ARG A 772 21.24 -11.36 38.87
N LEU A 773 20.04 -11.90 38.84
CA LEU A 773 18.86 -11.28 39.43
C LEU A 773 18.52 -11.98 40.74
N GLU A 774 18.84 -11.35 41.87
CA GLU A 774 18.51 -11.87 43.21
C GLU A 774 17.15 -11.33 43.67
N SER A 775 16.24 -12.18 44.12
CA SER A 775 14.96 -11.72 44.67
C SER A 775 15.15 -11.00 46.00
N VAL A 776 14.55 -9.81 46.14
CA VAL A 776 14.60 -9.04 47.40
C VAL A 776 13.70 -9.66 48.48
N SER A 777 12.55 -10.23 48.10
CA SER A 777 11.63 -10.89 49.03
C SER A 777 12.08 -12.29 49.46
N GLN A 778 13.00 -12.90 48.71
CA GLN A 778 13.57 -14.23 48.98
C GLN A 778 15.11 -14.17 48.85
N MET A 779 15.77 -13.59 49.86
CA MET A 779 17.24 -13.44 49.88
C MET A 779 17.97 -14.76 49.63
N GLY A 780 19.04 -14.71 48.84
CA GLY A 780 19.81 -15.89 48.42
C GLY A 780 19.15 -16.71 47.30
N CYS A 781 18.02 -16.26 46.75
CA CYS A 781 17.33 -16.89 45.62
C CYS A 781 17.46 -16.05 44.35
N PHE A 782 17.84 -16.71 43.26
CA PHE A 782 18.16 -16.08 41.99
C PHE A 782 17.26 -16.58 40.87
N VAL A 783 17.06 -15.74 39.86
CA VAL A 783 16.50 -16.17 38.57
C VAL A 783 17.44 -17.22 37.97
N HIS A 784 16.89 -18.40 37.70
CA HIS A 784 17.64 -19.60 37.32
C HIS A 784 17.01 -20.24 36.09
N SER A 785 17.81 -20.40 35.05
CA SER A 785 17.45 -21.06 33.80
C SER A 785 17.98 -22.49 33.78
N LEU A 786 17.12 -23.48 33.52
CA LEU A 786 17.53 -24.86 33.29
C LEU A 786 16.54 -25.56 32.36
N ASN A 787 17.06 -26.23 31.33
CA ASN A 787 16.26 -26.96 30.33
C ASN A 787 15.15 -26.11 29.67
N GLY A 788 15.39 -24.80 29.50
CA GLY A 788 14.44 -23.87 28.87
C GLY A 788 13.43 -23.23 29.83
N THR A 789 13.27 -23.76 31.04
CA THR A 789 12.38 -23.21 32.07
C THR A 789 13.11 -22.21 32.96
N VAL A 790 12.42 -21.12 33.32
CA VAL A 790 12.97 -20.06 34.18
C VAL A 790 12.24 -20.06 35.52
N THR A 791 12.98 -20.34 36.59
CA THR A 791 12.45 -20.48 37.96
C THR A 791 13.23 -19.62 38.94
N LEU A 792 12.67 -19.39 40.13
CA LEU A 792 13.42 -18.81 41.24
C LEU A 792 14.08 -19.94 42.05
N ARG A 793 15.42 -20.03 42.07
CA ARG A 793 16.15 -21.04 42.84
C ARG A 793 17.05 -20.44 43.90
N CYS A 794 17.01 -21.03 45.09
CA CYS A 794 17.81 -20.62 46.23
C CYS A 794 19.08 -21.44 46.37
N ASN A 795 20.16 -20.78 46.71
CA ASN A 795 21.39 -21.46 47.05
C ASN A 795 21.30 -22.06 48.47
N ARG A 796 21.56 -23.37 48.61
CA ARG A 796 21.58 -24.09 49.90
C ARG A 796 23.01 -24.41 50.36
N GLY A 797 23.99 -23.53 50.10
CA GLY A 797 25.41 -23.72 50.47
C GLY A 797 26.37 -22.76 49.76
N GLU A 798 27.64 -23.12 49.59
CA GLU A 798 28.52 -22.43 48.62
C GLU A 798 28.02 -22.71 47.20
N PRO A 799 27.86 -21.67 46.35
CA PRO A 799 27.32 -21.85 45.01
C PRO A 799 28.31 -22.64 44.15
N ASP A 800 27.88 -23.80 43.65
CA ASP A 800 28.68 -24.55 42.68
C ASP A 800 28.73 -23.83 41.32
N SER A 801 29.70 -24.21 40.48
CA SER A 801 29.89 -23.57 39.18
C SER A 801 28.67 -23.71 38.25
N ARG A 802 27.86 -24.77 38.43
CA ARG A 802 26.64 -25.00 37.65
C ARG A 802 25.54 -24.03 38.06
N PHE A 803 25.35 -23.79 39.35
CA PHE A 803 24.39 -22.82 39.87
C PHE A 803 24.77 -21.39 39.44
N VAL A 804 26.06 -21.04 39.51
CA VAL A 804 26.52 -19.73 39.04
C VAL A 804 26.26 -19.58 37.55
N ALA A 805 26.58 -20.58 36.72
CA ALA A 805 26.31 -20.54 35.28
C ALA A 805 24.80 -20.41 34.98
N ALA A 806 23.96 -21.21 35.63
CA ALA A 806 22.51 -21.23 35.42
C ALA A 806 21.78 -19.94 35.87
N THR A 807 22.41 -19.16 36.76
CA THR A 807 21.86 -17.90 37.30
C THR A 807 22.49 -16.63 36.72
N SER A 808 23.52 -16.78 35.89
CA SER A 808 24.24 -15.65 35.27
C SER A 808 23.76 -15.44 33.84
N PHE A 809 23.45 -14.19 33.51
CA PHE A 809 22.96 -13.75 32.20
C PHE A 809 23.86 -12.64 31.67
N MET A 810 24.17 -12.66 30.38
CA MET A 810 24.76 -11.52 29.70
C MET A 810 23.69 -10.45 29.53
N ALA A 811 23.95 -9.24 30.00
CA ALA A 811 23.07 -8.09 29.79
C ALA A 811 23.46 -7.37 28.49
N ASN A 812 22.55 -7.36 27.52
CA ASN A 812 22.69 -6.63 26.27
C ASN A 812 21.71 -5.47 26.22
N ASN A 813 21.93 -4.54 25.29
CA ASN A 813 20.90 -3.58 24.92
C ASN A 813 19.63 -4.30 24.44
N GLY A 814 18.46 -3.67 24.63
CA GLY A 814 17.20 -4.19 24.10
C GLY A 814 17.29 -4.56 22.61
N ILE A 815 16.73 -5.71 22.25
CA ILE A 815 16.70 -6.17 20.86
C ILE A 815 15.69 -5.33 20.06
N SER A 816 14.59 -4.96 20.73
CA SER A 816 13.59 -4.00 20.25
C SER A 816 13.82 -2.62 20.84
N SER A 817 13.34 -1.58 20.15
CA SER A 817 13.40 -0.19 20.58
C SER A 817 12.07 0.51 20.33
N TYR A 818 11.67 1.40 21.25
CA TYR A 818 10.52 2.28 21.04
C TYR A 818 10.73 3.17 19.82
N HIS A 819 9.74 3.19 18.93
CA HIS A 819 9.67 4.15 17.84
C HIS A 819 9.50 5.58 18.42
N PRO A 820 10.02 6.64 17.77
CA PRO A 820 9.81 8.01 18.26
C PRO A 820 8.34 8.42 18.39
N ILE A 821 7.45 7.74 17.66
CA ILE A 821 5.97 7.89 17.70
C ILE A 821 5.35 6.72 18.49
N SER A 822 5.93 6.34 19.62
CA SER A 822 5.37 5.31 20.49
C SER A 822 4.50 5.90 21.62
N PHE A 823 3.41 5.21 21.91
CA PHE A 823 2.47 5.55 23.00
C PHE A 823 2.15 4.31 23.83
N VAL A 824 1.75 4.51 25.08
CA VAL A 824 1.16 3.48 25.94
C VAL A 824 -0.34 3.75 26.07
N ALA A 825 -1.17 2.81 25.63
CA ALA A 825 -2.63 2.88 25.78
C ALA A 825 -3.12 1.99 26.92
N LYS A 826 -4.00 2.52 27.79
CA LYS A 826 -4.58 1.75 28.89
C LYS A 826 -5.57 0.70 28.39
N GLY A 827 -5.33 -0.56 28.74
CA GLY A 827 -6.23 -1.67 28.44
C GLY A 827 -7.01 -2.17 29.65
N LEU A 828 -7.93 -3.11 29.42
CA LEU A 828 -8.73 -3.72 30.49
C LEU A 828 -7.88 -4.52 31.48
N ASN A 829 -7.00 -5.38 30.95
CA ASN A 829 -6.18 -6.32 31.73
C ASN A 829 -4.69 -5.96 31.69
N THR A 830 -4.20 -5.44 30.56
CA THR A 830 -2.81 -5.00 30.35
C THR A 830 -2.82 -3.74 29.49
N ASN A 831 -1.82 -2.87 29.65
CA ASN A 831 -1.65 -1.76 28.72
C ASN A 831 -0.99 -2.25 27.42
N PHE A 832 -1.12 -1.43 26.38
CA PHE A 832 -0.65 -1.73 25.03
C PHE A 832 0.42 -0.74 24.61
N LEU A 833 1.53 -1.24 24.07
CA LEU A 833 2.48 -0.42 23.35
C LEU A 833 1.98 -0.19 21.92
N LEU A 834 1.68 1.06 21.60
CA LEU A 834 1.27 1.51 20.27
C LEU A 834 2.44 2.11 19.50
N GLN A 835 2.55 1.82 18.19
CA GLN A 835 3.52 2.42 17.28
C GLN A 835 3.01 2.46 15.82
N PRO A 836 3.63 3.23 14.91
CA PRO A 836 3.17 3.31 13.52
C PRO A 836 3.28 1.98 12.77
N LEU A 837 2.25 1.61 12.01
CA LEU A 837 2.21 0.33 11.27
C LEU A 837 3.38 0.13 10.29
N PHE A 838 3.83 1.21 9.64
CA PHE A 838 4.95 1.13 8.69
C PHE A 838 6.28 0.77 9.36
N SER A 839 6.40 0.92 10.68
CA SER A 839 7.63 0.60 11.41
C SER A 839 7.82 -0.90 11.67
N LEU A 840 6.75 -1.70 11.53
CA LEU A 840 6.76 -3.13 11.81
C LEU A 840 7.26 -3.96 10.63
N ARG A 841 8.00 -5.02 10.94
CA ARG A 841 8.44 -6.08 10.05
C ARG A 841 7.68 -7.37 10.34
N ASP A 842 8.17 -8.19 11.27
CA ASP A 842 7.65 -9.54 11.53
C ASP A 842 6.90 -9.60 12.88
N GLU A 843 6.84 -8.49 13.61
CA GLU A 843 6.12 -8.39 14.86
C GLU A 843 4.62 -8.66 14.67
N GLN A 844 4.00 -9.32 15.66
CA GLN A 844 2.56 -9.45 15.75
C GLN A 844 1.92 -8.14 16.24
N TYR A 845 0.82 -7.75 15.61
CA TYR A 845 0.13 -6.51 15.92
C TYR A 845 -1.39 -6.59 15.81
N THR A 846 -2.05 -5.60 16.40
CA THR A 846 -3.49 -5.37 16.30
C THR A 846 -3.76 -3.94 15.84
N VAL A 847 -4.59 -3.80 14.80
CA VAL A 847 -4.93 -2.51 14.19
C VAL A 847 -6.16 -1.86 14.84
N TYR A 848 -7.21 -2.67 15.03
CA TYR A 848 -8.48 -2.23 15.58
C TYR A 848 -8.67 -2.75 17.00
N PHE A 849 -9.15 -1.89 17.88
CA PHE A 849 -9.36 -2.16 19.29
C PHE A 849 -10.82 -2.03 19.66
N ASN A 850 -11.28 -2.90 20.55
CA ASN A 850 -12.59 -2.79 21.15
C ASN A 850 -12.54 -1.78 22.30
N ILE A 851 -13.26 -0.66 22.16
CA ILE A 851 -13.31 0.40 23.17
C ILE A 851 -14.45 0.10 24.15
N LEU A 852 -14.11 -0.36 25.36
CA LEU A 852 -15.08 -0.67 26.40
C LEU A 852 -15.49 0.59 27.16
N SER A 853 -16.79 0.90 27.18
CA SER A 853 -17.37 2.03 27.91
C SER A 853 -17.45 1.83 29.42
#